data_AF-A0A7Y7Y243-F1
#
_entry.id   AF-A0A7Y7Y243-F1
#
_cell.length_a   1.000
_cell.length_b   1.000
_cell.length_c   1.000
_cell.angle_alpha   90.00
_cell.angle_beta   90.00
_cell.angle_gamma   90.00
#
_symmetry.space_group_name_H-M   'P 1'
#
loop_
_entity.id
_entity.type
_entity.pdbx_description
1 polymer ?
#
loop_
_entity_poly.entity_id
_entity_poly.type
_entity_poly.pdbx_seq_one_letter_code
_entity_poly.pdbx_strand_id
1 'polypeptide(L)'
;MANTRSRHEWAAGPIDGIVISDRLADPLIQGIPAKPGTLPPTTARGRAGLAELDARLGPITLDTFVISRVELYDMGARLSGRHLDGSDRQLQDSGRSLVDDVQFEPAELQRHLETGDAVDQRPVDVLFEIASRRSLQAPPLLGTNTPPLADNLMKHLNQLLVRLQNMQILAHKYVTFSLPGWIDAAKSRSMLTSGAGMQAYGIYSGLVGIREALKSGDVTEAAVNGGSIATELTSVLLERGLRKTGEALLGQGGRIFQGFRATSAGLMISRSAGLLGNVLTLPFDIHSAVTAFKNAARTSGKEAMDHYVTAGFSIASATLSLALGAAAAAGFSAAGPIGLVACAVLIVGAKIYGAVRQVDDIDDYIELTVAERWRSGWFAFTGQELDRSVMDRYLVERTRVEHGKALETRARALLDVEMKETLAGVVNGSFQVELEPVRHWAHRWEGEEQPHATVNTPVVREGDDNIDATSGLEQVPGAFSGTPGEKKAVLWQLGGGNDRVTGVRDQPNYFAFSTGQKTLTGGDHDDAFLFQAQETLGSASVPALGALHGGDGQDTLSLQGQVPPRHHLAFVGHEVDLDSGKLGLRRHSTDAAPLAYASLAAIEHVETLAGGSSRVTGNARANHITLLGLDDQARGGDGDDRFTLKGTASRVAGGAGNDHYRIAATTRTVTLDEDGREPSTVVLDWPMERIQSWRIVGTALVVTSLPDDNGQPPEQQLTISGVYRNDDERQLQNDLLLFVTREGFTLKPDLPATLPGTADHDVRITVLSLGQLPPAPQPVNGGDYPLPGTSTSGYFLARQTLDTTFQVGADATRPSTTLYLDYASEEIEQVSAVYRVAARRIGAFNYLDYSDARLILRFHDQTQLTLKDWLAPGTGKPTDVGASLHSAGFEQQHGIVLVLRDGSSYQVGAPTASYSDDYRHPGLRTLDGRGSLQRRAGNYLFRSPENRSAQLKDHAQRVDFKAGSDSTIYHLEGMSSTYELYPCAAATIRLSTPAALAKTANASTWYIHTRASTQIVTRGDIKIAPQQLWIGNIRLLLPADDDPTQPLDLIYIVLKSGERYEVDRIFDQLLLHELDARAHADIDAIKRCIEQHQADNELASHRVRVRGLRVVTPSASSARLQAAFGALVYDTLTQQWRTDNDESTLVDPADLFIHTPR
;
A
#
# COMPACT_ATOMS: atom_id res chain seq x y z
N MET A 1 -27.03 24.65 -27.62
CA MET A 1 -26.61 24.20 -28.98
C MET A 1 -25.19 24.69 -29.26
N ALA A 2 -24.47 24.01 -30.15
CA ALA A 2 -23.19 24.41 -30.77
C ALA A 2 -22.22 25.25 -29.90
N ASN A 3 -21.31 24.57 -29.17
CA ASN A 3 -20.18 25.22 -28.49
C ASN A 3 -18.88 24.84 -29.21
N THR A 4 -18.41 25.70 -30.12
CA THR A 4 -17.22 25.46 -30.96
C THR A 4 -15.92 25.71 -30.19
N ARG A 5 -15.44 24.68 -29.48
CA ARG A 5 -14.05 24.65 -28.98
C ARG A 5 -13.06 24.57 -30.14
N SER A 6 -12.19 25.57 -30.28
CA SER A 6 -11.01 25.52 -31.13
C SER A 6 -10.05 24.44 -30.63
N ARG A 7 -9.72 23.47 -31.48
CA ARG A 7 -8.59 22.55 -31.25
C ARG A 7 -7.31 23.27 -31.64
N HIS A 8 -6.42 23.53 -30.69
CA HIS A 8 -4.94 23.48 -30.81
C HIS A 8 -4.29 24.05 -29.55
N GLU A 9 -4.27 23.25 -28.48
CA GLU A 9 -3.41 23.48 -27.32
C GLU A 9 -2.70 22.17 -27.00
N TRP A 10 -1.37 22.18 -27.08
CA TRP A 10 -0.54 21.12 -26.53
C TRP A 10 -0.39 21.40 -25.03
N ALA A 11 -1.23 20.78 -24.22
CA ALA A 11 -1.02 20.74 -22.78
C ALA A 11 0.07 19.69 -22.48
N ALA A 12 1.09 20.09 -21.71
CA ALA A 12 2.03 19.15 -21.11
C ALA A 12 1.28 18.20 -20.16
N GLY A 13 1.82 16.98 -19.97
CA GLY A 13 1.24 16.00 -19.06
C GLY A 13 1.22 16.57 -17.63
N PRO A 14 0.07 16.68 -16.95
CA PRO A 14 0.04 17.22 -15.61
C PRO A 14 0.67 16.24 -14.63
N ILE A 15 1.59 16.72 -13.80
CA ILE A 15 1.85 16.06 -12.51
C ILE A 15 0.54 16.13 -11.70
N ASP A 16 0.20 15.07 -10.97
CA ASP A 16 -1.00 15.11 -10.12
C ASP A 16 -0.90 16.28 -9.13
N GLY A 17 -2.00 17.05 -9.07
CA GLY A 17 -2.12 18.28 -8.28
C GLY A 17 -1.57 19.58 -8.90
N ILE A 18 -0.74 19.58 -9.97
CA ILE A 18 -0.33 20.83 -10.67
C ILE A 18 -0.53 20.79 -12.20
N VAL A 19 -0.45 21.96 -12.85
CA VAL A 19 -0.44 22.16 -14.31
C VAL A 19 0.60 23.23 -14.64
N ILE A 20 1.46 22.98 -15.63
CA ILE A 20 2.48 23.93 -16.10
C ILE A 20 2.21 24.32 -17.55
N SER A 21 2.43 25.59 -17.90
CA SER A 21 2.13 26.12 -19.24
C SER A 21 3.08 27.23 -19.69
N ASP A 22 3.40 27.25 -20.98
CA ASP A 22 4.35 28.18 -21.62
C ASP A 22 3.72 29.53 -22.04
N ARG A 23 2.52 29.87 -21.55
CA ARG A 23 1.78 31.09 -21.95
C ARG A 23 1.61 32.08 -20.80
N LEU A 24 2.47 33.09 -20.77
CA LEU A 24 2.15 34.36 -20.13
C LEU A 24 0.94 34.99 -20.84
N ALA A 25 -0.09 35.35 -20.07
CA ALA A 25 -1.38 35.81 -20.60
C ALA A 25 -1.67 37.29 -20.27
N ASP A 26 -0.75 38.19 -20.65
CA ASP A 26 -0.97 39.65 -20.64
C ASP A 26 -0.70 40.24 -22.05
N PRO A 27 -1.70 40.83 -22.76
CA PRO A 27 -1.54 41.26 -24.16
C PRO A 27 -0.63 42.47 -24.44
N LEU A 28 0.05 43.03 -23.43
CA LEU A 28 0.57 44.40 -23.48
C LEU A 28 2.09 44.56 -23.71
N ILE A 29 2.83 43.48 -23.97
CA ILE A 29 4.25 43.57 -24.38
C ILE A 29 4.43 43.07 -25.83
N GLN A 30 4.03 43.92 -26.79
CA GLN A 30 4.53 43.84 -28.17
C GLN A 30 5.45 45.03 -28.46
N GLY A 31 6.68 44.73 -28.89
CA GLY A 31 7.43 45.63 -29.77
C GLY A 31 8.80 46.13 -29.28
N ILE A 32 9.83 45.29 -29.42
CA ILE A 32 11.07 45.72 -30.07
C ILE A 32 11.46 44.64 -31.10
N PRO A 33 11.38 44.90 -32.42
CA PRO A 33 11.94 44.00 -33.41
C PRO A 33 13.46 44.13 -33.43
N ALA A 34 14.16 43.17 -32.84
CA ALA A 34 15.62 43.08 -32.97
C ALA A 34 16.00 42.94 -34.46
N LYS A 35 16.76 43.90 -35.00
CA LYS A 35 17.32 43.79 -36.36
C LYS A 35 18.21 42.55 -36.44
N PRO A 36 17.96 41.59 -37.35
CA PRO A 36 18.90 40.52 -37.60
C PRO A 36 20.21 41.10 -38.15
N GLY A 37 21.32 40.86 -37.47
CA GLY A 37 22.65 41.13 -38.02
C GLY A 37 22.88 40.20 -39.21
N THR A 38 23.11 40.76 -40.40
CA THR A 38 23.29 40.00 -41.64
C THR A 38 24.66 39.34 -41.72
N LEU A 39 24.81 38.23 -40.99
CA LEU A 39 25.78 37.19 -41.33
C LEU A 39 25.21 36.32 -42.47
N PRO A 40 26.03 35.91 -43.45
CA PRO A 40 25.56 35.17 -44.62
C PRO A 40 25.08 33.75 -44.22
N PRO A 41 23.90 33.31 -44.67
CA PRO A 41 23.37 31.99 -44.32
C PRO A 41 24.01 30.88 -45.17
N THR A 42 25.04 30.23 -44.66
CA THR A 42 25.47 28.90 -45.14
C THR A 42 24.47 27.83 -44.70
N THR A 43 23.20 27.97 -45.09
CA THR A 43 22.15 27.00 -44.73
C THR A 43 22.23 25.77 -45.63
N ALA A 44 23.11 24.84 -45.28
CA ALA A 44 23.03 23.45 -45.72
C ALA A 44 21.78 22.81 -45.08
N ARG A 45 20.61 22.98 -45.72
CA ARG A 45 19.32 22.56 -45.16
C ARG A 45 19.26 21.05 -44.91
N GLY A 46 18.76 20.66 -43.73
CA GLY A 46 18.69 19.28 -43.28
C GLY A 46 20.07 18.67 -42.98
N ARG A 47 20.21 17.36 -43.22
CA ARG A 47 21.33 16.49 -42.78
C ARG A 47 22.73 17.11 -42.89
N ALA A 48 23.05 17.81 -43.97
CA ALA A 48 24.39 18.36 -44.22
C ALA A 48 24.75 19.52 -43.26
N GLY A 49 23.83 20.40 -42.93
CA GLY A 49 24.07 21.50 -41.98
C GLY A 49 24.10 21.04 -40.54
N LEU A 50 23.41 19.93 -40.22
CA LEU A 50 23.53 19.27 -38.92
C LEU A 50 24.92 18.63 -38.75
N ALA A 51 25.51 18.09 -39.82
CA ALA A 51 26.90 17.62 -39.82
C ALA A 51 27.91 18.76 -39.65
N GLU A 52 27.69 19.91 -40.31
CA GLU A 52 28.50 21.11 -40.13
C GLU A 52 28.38 21.66 -38.69
N LEU A 53 27.20 21.58 -38.09
CA LEU A 53 26.94 22.06 -36.73
C LEU A 53 27.50 21.11 -35.65
N ASP A 54 27.43 19.78 -35.85
CA ASP A 54 28.17 18.79 -35.05
C ASP A 54 29.70 19.01 -35.14
N ALA A 55 30.22 19.32 -36.33
CA ALA A 55 31.65 19.61 -36.52
C ALA A 55 32.08 20.95 -35.89
N ARG A 56 31.17 21.92 -35.76
CA ARG A 56 31.44 23.26 -35.22
C ARG A 56 31.28 23.35 -33.69
N LEU A 57 30.27 22.68 -33.13
CA LEU A 57 29.94 22.76 -31.70
C LEU A 57 30.34 21.50 -30.91
N GLY A 58 30.77 20.44 -31.60
CA GLY A 58 30.78 19.09 -31.06
C GLY A 58 29.36 18.47 -31.04
N PRO A 59 29.24 17.14 -31.01
CA PRO A 59 27.95 16.46 -30.83
C PRO A 59 27.30 16.80 -29.47
N ILE A 60 26.00 16.53 -29.35
CA ILE A 60 25.21 16.79 -28.14
C ILE A 60 25.68 15.84 -27.02
N THR A 61 25.89 16.36 -25.81
CA THR A 61 26.31 15.57 -24.65
C THR A 61 25.23 15.50 -23.57
N LEU A 62 24.61 14.34 -23.39
CA LEU A 62 23.73 14.04 -22.25
C LEU A 62 24.59 13.47 -21.11
N ASP A 63 25.22 14.36 -20.36
CA ASP A 63 26.24 14.11 -19.31
C ASP A 63 27.45 13.29 -19.81
N THR A 64 27.29 11.96 -19.93
CA THR A 64 28.32 11.02 -20.42
C THR A 64 27.96 10.35 -21.75
N PHE A 65 26.70 10.43 -22.18
CA PHE A 65 26.26 9.87 -23.45
C PHE A 65 26.30 10.93 -24.55
N VAL A 66 26.97 10.61 -25.66
CA VAL A 66 27.11 11.51 -26.81
C VAL A 66 26.04 11.18 -27.86
N ILE A 67 25.47 12.16 -28.53
CA ILE A 67 24.46 12.04 -29.60
C ILE A 67 24.79 13.00 -30.76
N SER A 68 24.78 12.51 -32.00
CA SER A 68 24.94 13.36 -33.19
C SER A 68 23.59 13.95 -33.64
N ARG A 69 23.60 15.18 -34.13
CA ARG A 69 22.40 15.83 -34.71
C ARG A 69 22.02 15.21 -36.05
N VAL A 70 23.00 14.70 -36.79
CA VAL A 70 22.81 13.90 -38.01
C VAL A 70 22.10 12.58 -37.69
N GLU A 71 22.54 11.91 -36.63
CA GLU A 71 21.95 10.66 -36.12
C GLU A 71 20.49 10.83 -35.71
N LEU A 72 20.16 11.88 -34.96
CA LEU A 72 18.76 12.22 -34.65
C LEU A 72 17.93 12.47 -35.92
N TYR A 73 18.45 13.26 -36.86
CA TYR A 73 17.76 13.54 -38.13
C TYR A 73 17.50 12.27 -38.96
N ASP A 74 18.50 11.38 -39.05
CA ASP A 74 18.40 10.13 -39.80
C ASP A 74 17.42 9.15 -39.17
N MET A 75 17.26 9.17 -37.84
CA MET A 75 16.23 8.43 -37.10
C MET A 75 14.81 9.01 -37.24
N GLY A 76 14.63 10.14 -37.95
CA GLY A 76 13.33 10.79 -38.12
C GLY A 76 12.93 11.73 -36.97
N ALA A 77 13.91 12.28 -36.23
CA ALA A 77 13.65 13.24 -35.17
C ALA A 77 12.99 14.53 -35.67
N ARG A 78 12.09 15.05 -34.85
CA ARG A 78 11.28 16.24 -35.08
C ARG A 78 11.34 17.18 -33.87
N LEU A 79 11.36 18.48 -34.14
CA LEU A 79 11.09 19.53 -33.17
C LEU A 79 9.81 20.26 -33.57
N SER A 80 8.82 20.29 -32.68
CA SER A 80 7.47 20.84 -32.96
C SER A 80 6.85 20.30 -34.27
N GLY A 81 7.08 19.01 -34.58
CA GLY A 81 6.61 18.33 -35.81
C GLY A 81 7.45 18.59 -37.08
N ARG A 82 8.42 19.50 -37.04
CA ARG A 82 9.30 19.84 -38.17
C ARG A 82 10.57 18.98 -38.14
N HIS A 83 11.16 18.65 -39.28
CA HIS A 83 12.51 18.08 -39.32
C HIS A 83 13.51 19.04 -38.67
N LEU A 84 14.54 18.48 -38.01
CA LEU A 84 15.65 19.23 -37.45
C LEU A 84 16.37 20.10 -38.52
N ASP A 85 16.67 21.34 -38.18
CA ASP A 85 17.44 22.29 -39.00
C ASP A 85 18.57 22.93 -38.17
N GLY A 86 19.69 23.29 -38.79
CA GLY A 86 20.83 23.92 -38.09
C GLY A 86 20.51 25.27 -37.42
N SER A 87 19.34 25.86 -37.70
CA SER A 87 18.83 27.06 -37.03
C SER A 87 18.01 26.80 -35.76
N ASP A 88 17.69 25.54 -35.42
CA ASP A 88 16.93 25.21 -34.20
C ASP A 88 17.77 25.47 -32.92
N ARG A 89 17.27 26.31 -32.01
CA ARG A 89 18.02 26.72 -30.80
C ARG A 89 18.30 25.55 -29.85
N GLN A 90 17.37 24.63 -29.67
CA GLN A 90 17.54 23.43 -28.85
C GLN A 90 18.72 22.54 -29.32
N LEU A 91 19.16 22.67 -30.57
CA LEU A 91 20.34 21.97 -31.10
C LEU A 91 21.64 22.74 -30.87
N GLN A 92 21.61 24.01 -30.46
CA GLN A 92 22.81 24.83 -30.23
C GLN A 92 23.25 24.86 -28.77
N ASP A 93 22.32 24.62 -27.83
CA ASP A 93 22.55 24.57 -26.39
C ASP A 93 22.92 23.14 -25.88
N SER A 94 23.13 22.97 -24.57
CA SER A 94 23.68 21.77 -23.90
C SER A 94 22.77 20.52 -23.84
N GLY A 95 21.86 20.36 -24.80
CA GLY A 95 21.09 19.13 -25.02
C GLY A 95 19.93 18.83 -24.07
N ARG A 96 19.85 19.44 -22.88
CA ARG A 96 18.76 19.13 -21.93
C ARG A 96 17.39 19.65 -22.39
N SER A 97 17.30 20.85 -22.96
CA SER A 97 16.06 21.37 -23.55
C SER A 97 15.57 20.55 -24.76
N LEU A 98 16.49 19.92 -25.50
CA LEU A 98 16.18 19.04 -26.60
C LEU A 98 15.48 17.74 -26.17
N VAL A 99 15.86 17.17 -25.02
CA VAL A 99 15.38 15.85 -24.55
C VAL A 99 13.87 15.81 -24.30
N ASP A 100 13.25 16.94 -23.98
CA ASP A 100 11.79 17.07 -23.79
C ASP A 100 11.05 17.50 -25.05
N ASP A 101 11.63 18.40 -25.86
CA ASP A 101 10.99 18.94 -27.06
C ASP A 101 11.07 18.00 -28.28
N VAL A 102 12.06 17.09 -28.33
CA VAL A 102 12.25 16.15 -29.44
C VAL A 102 11.19 15.05 -29.45
N GLN A 103 10.72 14.67 -30.63
CA GLN A 103 9.91 13.46 -30.87
C GLN A 103 10.40 12.75 -32.13
N PHE A 104 10.11 11.47 -32.32
CA PHE A 104 10.44 10.76 -33.56
C PHE A 104 9.18 10.46 -34.37
N GLU A 105 9.22 10.72 -35.69
CA GLU A 105 8.14 10.38 -36.61
C GLU A 105 8.06 8.84 -36.78
N PRO A 106 6.98 8.16 -36.35
CA PRO A 106 6.99 6.70 -36.20
C PRO A 106 7.33 5.93 -37.48
N ALA A 107 6.86 6.41 -38.64
CA ALA A 107 7.11 5.77 -39.93
C ALA A 107 8.51 6.05 -40.50
N GLU A 108 9.23 7.06 -40.02
CA GLU A 108 10.64 7.29 -40.34
C GLU A 108 11.54 6.50 -39.40
N LEU A 109 11.22 6.50 -38.10
CA LEU A 109 11.93 5.70 -37.10
C LEU A 109 11.84 4.20 -37.39
N GLN A 110 10.65 3.67 -37.70
CA GLN A 110 10.49 2.26 -38.09
C GLN A 110 11.41 1.91 -39.26
N ARG A 111 11.40 2.71 -40.33
CA ARG A 111 12.25 2.50 -41.51
C ARG A 111 13.75 2.56 -41.18
N HIS A 112 14.15 3.43 -40.25
CA HIS A 112 15.53 3.50 -39.77
C HIS A 112 15.91 2.24 -38.95
N LEU A 113 15.01 1.78 -38.07
CA LEU A 113 15.20 0.57 -37.27
C LEU A 113 15.30 -0.68 -38.16
N GLU A 114 14.53 -0.74 -39.25
CA GLU A 114 14.56 -1.79 -40.28
C GLU A 114 15.86 -1.77 -41.11
N THR A 115 16.32 -0.58 -41.55
CA THR A 115 17.38 -0.47 -42.58
C THR A 115 18.82 -0.32 -42.05
N GLY A 116 19.03 -0.03 -40.76
CA GLY A 116 20.37 0.07 -40.17
C GLY A 116 21.11 -1.29 -40.07
N ASP A 117 22.42 -1.25 -39.81
CA ASP A 117 23.24 -2.47 -39.66
C ASP A 117 22.69 -3.40 -38.55
N ALA A 118 22.66 -4.70 -38.83
CA ALA A 118 22.27 -5.76 -37.89
C ALA A 118 23.13 -5.76 -36.62
N VAL A 119 24.41 -5.40 -36.70
CA VAL A 119 25.39 -5.40 -35.59
C VAL A 119 25.33 -4.13 -34.74
N ASP A 120 25.02 -2.99 -35.33
CA ASP A 120 24.93 -1.71 -34.62
C ASP A 120 23.67 -1.65 -33.73
N GLN A 121 23.81 -1.38 -32.42
CA GLN A 121 22.68 -1.20 -31.48
C GLN A 121 22.28 0.27 -31.28
N ARG A 122 23.09 1.21 -31.79
CA ARG A 122 23.06 2.64 -31.49
C ARG A 122 21.69 3.33 -31.52
N PRO A 123 20.76 3.06 -32.45
CA PRO A 123 19.43 3.67 -32.43
C PRO A 123 18.60 3.31 -31.19
N VAL A 124 18.83 2.14 -30.58
CA VAL A 124 18.18 1.75 -29.32
C VAL A 124 18.79 2.52 -28.14
N ASP A 125 20.10 2.69 -28.12
CA ASP A 125 20.80 3.46 -27.08
C ASP A 125 20.31 4.91 -27.06
N VAL A 126 20.15 5.54 -28.23
CA VAL A 126 19.64 6.91 -28.38
C VAL A 126 18.18 7.02 -27.90
N LEU A 127 17.31 6.09 -28.27
CA LEU A 127 15.92 6.07 -27.80
C LEU A 127 15.84 5.87 -26.27
N PHE A 128 16.65 4.96 -25.73
CA PHE A 128 16.71 4.64 -24.31
C PHE A 128 17.23 5.85 -23.49
N GLU A 129 18.31 6.48 -23.94
CA GLU A 129 18.90 7.65 -23.25
C GLU A 129 17.98 8.86 -23.27
N ILE A 130 17.30 9.15 -24.39
CA ILE A 130 16.31 10.24 -24.43
C ILE A 130 15.13 9.90 -23.50
N ALA A 131 14.53 8.72 -23.63
CA ALA A 131 13.34 8.36 -22.85
C ALA A 131 13.61 8.24 -21.34
N SER A 132 14.78 7.77 -20.92
CA SER A 132 15.14 7.66 -19.48
C SER A 132 15.44 9.00 -18.80
N ARG A 133 15.68 10.06 -19.58
CA ARG A 133 16.00 11.42 -19.10
C ARG A 133 14.85 12.41 -19.25
N ARG A 134 13.92 12.14 -20.18
CA ARG A 134 12.75 12.95 -20.51
C ARG A 134 11.83 13.16 -19.30
N SER A 135 11.38 14.40 -19.09
CA SER A 135 10.51 14.74 -17.96
C SER A 135 9.13 14.09 -18.09
N LEU A 136 8.47 13.88 -16.96
CA LEU A 136 7.13 13.27 -16.89
C LEU A 136 6.05 14.12 -17.59
N GLN A 137 6.30 15.41 -17.80
CA GLN A 137 5.37 16.34 -18.43
C GLN A 137 5.53 16.40 -19.95
N ALA A 138 6.71 16.03 -20.47
CA ALA A 138 6.97 16.02 -21.90
C ALA A 138 6.09 14.96 -22.61
N PRO A 139 5.53 15.25 -23.80
CA PRO A 139 4.74 14.29 -24.56
C PRO A 139 5.48 12.98 -24.82
N PRO A 140 4.81 11.83 -25.04
CA PRO A 140 5.48 10.58 -25.41
C PRO A 140 6.45 10.75 -26.57
N LEU A 141 7.58 10.02 -26.53
CA LEU A 141 8.69 10.19 -27.48
C LEU A 141 8.30 9.87 -28.95
N LEU A 142 7.27 9.05 -29.16
CA LEU A 142 6.69 8.73 -30.47
C LEU A 142 5.34 9.43 -30.73
N GLY A 143 4.99 10.43 -29.92
CA GLY A 143 3.76 11.22 -30.06
C GLY A 143 2.49 10.55 -29.53
N THR A 144 1.37 11.28 -29.66
CA THR A 144 0.03 10.87 -29.21
C THR A 144 -0.95 10.58 -30.36
N ASN A 145 -0.55 10.85 -31.61
CA ASN A 145 -1.34 10.51 -32.79
C ASN A 145 -1.25 8.99 -33.02
N THR A 146 -2.37 8.27 -32.85
CA THR A 146 -2.46 6.84 -33.18
C THR A 146 -2.16 6.61 -34.67
N PRO A 147 -1.09 5.87 -35.03
CA PRO A 147 -0.75 5.65 -36.43
C PRO A 147 -1.79 4.79 -37.16
N PRO A 148 -2.20 5.13 -38.39
CA PRO A 148 -3.00 4.26 -39.23
C PRO A 148 -2.12 3.21 -39.92
N LEU A 149 -2.31 1.94 -39.53
CA LEU A 149 -1.68 0.70 -40.04
C LEU A 149 -0.22 0.41 -39.61
N ALA A 150 0.13 -0.87 -39.79
CA ALA A 150 1.37 -1.59 -39.45
C ALA A 150 1.65 -1.86 -37.95
N ASP A 151 1.59 -3.16 -37.64
CA ASP A 151 2.26 -3.91 -36.57
C ASP A 151 2.09 -3.59 -35.07
N ASN A 152 2.01 -4.69 -34.33
CA ASN A 152 1.97 -4.73 -32.87
C ASN A 152 3.26 -4.17 -32.23
N LEU A 153 4.36 -4.10 -32.98
CA LEU A 153 5.72 -3.88 -32.47
C LEU A 153 6.02 -2.41 -32.14
N MET A 154 5.73 -1.46 -33.03
CA MET A 154 5.93 -0.03 -32.75
C MET A 154 5.04 0.48 -31.61
N LYS A 155 3.88 -0.16 -31.40
CA LYS A 155 3.01 0.08 -30.23
C LYS A 155 3.69 -0.35 -28.92
N HIS A 156 4.29 -1.56 -28.88
CA HIS A 156 5.05 -2.02 -27.71
C HIS A 156 6.33 -1.20 -27.49
N LEU A 157 6.99 -0.73 -28.56
CA LEU A 157 8.13 0.18 -28.48
C LEU A 157 7.74 1.47 -27.72
N ASN A 158 6.62 2.11 -28.11
CA ASN A 158 6.12 3.29 -27.41
C ASN A 158 5.78 2.99 -25.93
N GLN A 159 5.16 1.84 -25.64
CA GLN A 159 4.85 1.44 -24.27
C GLN A 159 6.09 1.24 -23.40
N LEU A 160 7.18 0.66 -23.94
CA LEU A 160 8.45 0.51 -23.24
C LEU A 160 9.14 1.87 -23.00
N LEU A 161 9.13 2.77 -23.98
CA LEU A 161 9.71 4.11 -23.85
C LEU A 161 8.93 4.99 -22.85
N VAL A 162 7.59 4.92 -22.86
CA VAL A 162 6.74 5.61 -21.87
C VAL A 162 6.93 5.03 -20.46
N ARG A 163 7.14 3.70 -20.32
CA ARG A 163 7.51 3.11 -19.02
C ARG A 163 8.86 3.62 -18.54
N LEU A 164 9.86 3.69 -19.42
CA LEU A 164 11.21 4.17 -19.11
C LEU A 164 11.19 5.63 -18.61
N GLN A 165 10.43 6.50 -19.28
CA GLN A 165 10.16 7.88 -18.87
C GLN A 165 9.53 7.93 -17.45
N ASN A 166 8.56 7.05 -17.18
CA ASN A 166 7.87 6.99 -15.89
C ASN A 166 8.70 6.35 -14.75
N MET A 167 9.77 5.60 -15.02
CA MET A 167 10.55 4.94 -13.95
C MET A 167 11.28 5.92 -13.02
N GLN A 168 11.51 7.17 -13.45
CA GLN A 168 12.04 8.23 -12.59
C GLN A 168 11.18 8.45 -11.33
N ILE A 169 9.85 8.24 -11.42
CA ILE A 169 8.90 8.38 -10.30
C ILE A 169 9.27 7.45 -9.15
N LEU A 170 9.63 6.21 -9.46
CA LEU A 170 9.91 5.16 -8.49
C LEU A 170 11.11 5.56 -7.62
N ALA A 171 12.25 5.85 -8.27
CA ALA A 171 13.48 6.26 -7.57
C ALA A 171 13.27 7.47 -6.63
N HIS A 172 12.48 8.48 -7.04
CA HIS A 172 12.21 9.65 -6.21
C HIS A 172 11.26 9.37 -5.03
N LYS A 173 10.24 8.53 -5.21
CA LYS A 173 9.37 8.08 -4.11
C LYS A 173 10.12 7.24 -3.08
N TYR A 174 11.16 6.52 -3.49
CA TYR A 174 11.96 5.65 -2.60
C TYR A 174 12.95 6.42 -1.70
N VAL A 175 13.28 7.67 -2.03
CA VAL A 175 14.14 8.52 -1.19
C VAL A 175 13.35 9.23 -0.07
N THR A 176 12.07 9.52 -0.33
CA THR A 176 11.29 10.55 0.40
C THR A 176 10.31 10.02 1.44
N PHE A 177 10.15 8.70 1.59
CA PHE A 177 9.31 8.07 2.62
C PHE A 177 10.12 7.70 3.88
N SER A 178 9.50 7.86 5.06
CA SER A 178 10.11 7.54 6.36
C SER A 178 10.30 6.03 6.55
N LEU A 179 11.53 5.60 6.81
CA LEU A 179 11.85 4.21 7.19
C LEU A 179 11.95 4.08 8.72
N PRO A 180 11.42 3.00 9.33
CA PRO A 180 11.66 2.67 10.74
C PRO A 180 13.14 2.68 11.16
N GLY A 181 13.41 3.09 12.40
CA GLY A 181 14.76 3.33 12.91
C GLY A 181 15.68 2.11 13.02
N TRP A 182 15.17 0.88 12.79
CA TRP A 182 15.93 -0.37 12.70
C TRP A 182 16.41 -0.72 11.28
N ILE A 183 15.95 0.00 10.25
CA ILE A 183 16.38 -0.19 8.86
C ILE A 183 17.73 0.51 8.63
N ASP A 184 18.60 -0.06 7.79
CA ASP A 184 19.68 0.71 7.14
C ASP A 184 19.11 1.42 5.91
N ALA A 185 18.78 2.70 6.06
CA ALA A 185 18.21 3.51 4.99
C ALA A 185 19.19 3.76 3.83
N ALA A 186 20.50 3.71 4.05
CA ALA A 186 21.51 3.92 3.00
C ALA A 186 21.67 2.64 2.15
N LYS A 187 21.84 1.49 2.79
CA LYS A 187 21.94 0.18 2.13
C LYS A 187 20.63 -0.18 1.43
N SER A 188 19.48 0.06 2.05
CA SER A 188 18.16 -0.12 1.43
C SER A 188 17.97 0.73 0.17
N ARG A 189 18.33 2.03 0.20
CA ARG A 189 18.28 2.89 -1.00
C ARG A 189 19.21 2.38 -2.11
N SER A 190 20.39 1.85 -1.76
CA SER A 190 21.32 1.24 -2.72
C SER A 190 20.76 -0.04 -3.38
N MET A 191 20.07 -0.90 -2.62
CA MET A 191 19.41 -2.09 -3.17
C MET A 191 18.21 -1.73 -4.05
N LEU A 192 17.34 -0.83 -3.59
CA LEU A 192 16.15 -0.42 -4.35
C LEU A 192 16.50 0.32 -5.66
N THR A 193 17.56 1.14 -5.67
CA THR A 193 18.06 1.75 -6.92
C THR A 193 18.71 0.72 -7.85
N SER A 194 19.36 -0.32 -7.32
CA SER A 194 19.85 -1.45 -8.12
C SER A 194 18.70 -2.27 -8.74
N GLY A 195 17.59 -2.45 -8.01
CA GLY A 195 16.36 -3.07 -8.53
C GLY A 195 15.74 -2.29 -9.70
N ALA A 196 15.66 -0.96 -9.59
CA ALA A 196 15.24 -0.10 -10.70
C ALA A 196 16.21 -0.21 -11.92
N GLY A 197 17.51 -0.41 -11.66
CA GLY A 197 18.50 -0.72 -12.68
C GLY A 197 18.23 -2.02 -13.45
N MET A 198 17.74 -3.07 -12.77
CA MET A 198 17.34 -4.33 -13.42
C MET A 198 16.05 -4.18 -14.23
N GLN A 199 15.09 -3.36 -13.77
CA GLN A 199 13.92 -2.99 -14.58
C GLN A 199 14.35 -2.23 -15.85
N ALA A 200 15.36 -1.35 -15.75
CA ALA A 200 15.93 -0.63 -16.89
C ALA A 200 16.62 -1.57 -17.90
N TYR A 201 17.36 -2.58 -17.42
CA TYR A 201 17.93 -3.63 -18.28
C TYR A 201 16.85 -4.45 -19.01
N GLY A 202 15.76 -4.80 -18.31
CA GLY A 202 14.61 -5.49 -18.90
C GLY A 202 13.94 -4.67 -20.01
N ILE A 203 13.74 -3.38 -19.79
CA ILE A 203 13.22 -2.46 -20.82
C ILE A 203 14.18 -2.35 -22.00
N TYR A 204 15.48 -2.11 -21.76
CA TYR A 204 16.50 -2.03 -22.81
C TYR A 204 16.52 -3.29 -23.69
N SER A 205 16.50 -4.47 -23.05
CA SER A 205 16.44 -5.77 -23.73
C SER A 205 15.19 -5.90 -24.61
N GLY A 206 14.03 -5.41 -24.13
CA GLY A 206 12.79 -5.35 -24.89
C GLY A 206 12.87 -4.43 -26.12
N LEU A 207 13.51 -3.26 -26.00
CA LEU A 207 13.72 -2.35 -27.13
C LEU A 207 14.62 -2.99 -28.21
N VAL A 208 15.69 -3.69 -27.82
CA VAL A 208 16.55 -4.43 -28.76
C VAL A 208 15.77 -5.56 -29.44
N GLY A 209 14.99 -6.35 -28.68
CA GLY A 209 14.19 -7.44 -29.23
C GLY A 209 13.12 -6.98 -30.24
N ILE A 210 12.49 -5.83 -29.99
CA ILE A 210 11.55 -5.22 -30.95
C ILE A 210 12.26 -4.79 -32.23
N ARG A 211 13.46 -4.19 -32.14
CA ARG A 211 14.23 -3.79 -33.33
C ARG A 211 14.64 -5.00 -34.18
N GLU A 212 15.04 -6.10 -33.56
CA GLU A 212 15.42 -7.32 -34.30
C GLU A 212 14.22 -7.93 -35.03
N ALA A 213 13.04 -7.94 -34.40
CA ALA A 213 11.79 -8.38 -35.00
C ALA A 213 11.35 -7.53 -36.21
N LEU A 214 11.54 -6.20 -36.15
CA LEU A 214 11.28 -5.31 -37.29
C LEU A 214 12.20 -5.64 -38.49
N LYS A 215 13.44 -6.10 -38.25
CA LYS A 215 14.37 -6.50 -39.31
C LYS A 215 14.12 -7.89 -39.89
N SER A 216 13.75 -8.86 -39.06
CA SER A 216 13.53 -10.23 -39.51
C SER A 216 12.21 -10.41 -40.28
N GLY A 217 11.22 -9.55 -40.00
CA GLY A 217 9.87 -9.66 -40.56
C GLY A 217 9.04 -10.81 -39.97
N ASP A 218 9.56 -11.56 -38.99
CA ASP A 218 8.79 -12.61 -38.32
C ASP A 218 7.90 -12.03 -37.22
N VAL A 219 6.78 -11.46 -37.66
CA VAL A 219 5.75 -10.90 -36.78
C VAL A 219 5.10 -12.00 -35.91
N THR A 220 5.17 -13.27 -36.33
CA THR A 220 4.56 -14.42 -35.64
C THR A 220 5.25 -14.73 -34.31
N GLU A 221 6.58 -14.74 -34.28
CA GLU A 221 7.32 -14.95 -33.03
C GLU A 221 7.28 -13.68 -32.16
N ALA A 222 7.42 -12.51 -32.79
CA ALA A 222 7.51 -11.24 -32.10
C ALA A 222 6.18 -10.75 -31.48
N ALA A 223 5.02 -11.05 -32.09
CA ALA A 223 3.72 -10.68 -31.54
C ALA A 223 3.42 -11.36 -30.19
N VAL A 224 3.94 -12.57 -29.98
CA VAL A 224 3.83 -13.29 -28.69
C VAL A 224 4.81 -12.71 -27.65
N ASN A 225 5.96 -12.21 -28.10
CA ASN A 225 6.97 -11.62 -27.22
C ASN A 225 6.59 -10.23 -26.70
N GLY A 226 5.85 -9.42 -27.48
CA GLY A 226 5.32 -8.13 -27.00
C GLY A 226 4.16 -8.26 -26.01
N GLY A 227 3.21 -9.16 -26.29
CA GLY A 227 1.90 -9.20 -25.62
C GLY A 227 1.90 -9.53 -24.13
N SER A 228 3.01 -10.01 -23.55
CA SER A 228 3.12 -10.37 -22.13
C SER A 228 3.41 -9.17 -21.20
N ILE A 229 3.75 -8.00 -21.75
CA ILE A 229 4.19 -6.84 -20.97
C ILE A 229 3.01 -6.01 -20.43
N ALA A 230 1.78 -6.27 -20.88
CA ALA A 230 0.57 -5.47 -20.61
C ALA A 230 -0.34 -6.02 -19.48
N THR A 231 0.24 -6.50 -18.37
CA THR A 231 -0.44 -6.62 -17.07
C THR A 231 0.35 -5.84 -16.01
N GLU A 232 -0.35 -5.26 -15.03
CA GLU A 232 0.24 -4.30 -14.09
C GLU A 232 1.16 -4.98 -13.07
N LEU A 233 2.36 -4.42 -12.87
CA LEU A 233 3.32 -4.90 -11.88
C LEU A 233 4.06 -3.73 -11.21
N THR A 234 3.76 -3.48 -9.94
CA THR A 234 4.73 -2.99 -8.95
C THR A 234 5.84 -4.04 -8.84
N SER A 235 7.00 -3.78 -9.44
CA SER A 235 7.70 -4.83 -10.20
C SER A 235 8.90 -5.48 -9.49
N VAL A 236 8.60 -6.39 -8.56
CA VAL A 236 9.26 -7.71 -8.45
C VAL A 236 8.16 -8.72 -8.10
N LEU A 237 8.22 -9.96 -8.62
CA LEU A 237 7.17 -10.99 -8.62
C LEU A 237 5.90 -10.65 -9.44
N LEU A 238 5.84 -11.21 -10.65
CA LEU A 238 4.88 -12.28 -10.98
C LEU A 238 5.17 -12.82 -12.39
N GLU A 239 5.32 -14.13 -12.51
CA GLU A 239 5.74 -14.73 -13.78
C GLU A 239 4.59 -14.91 -14.80
N ARG A 240 4.84 -14.50 -16.05
CA ARG A 240 4.31 -15.18 -17.26
C ARG A 240 5.07 -14.86 -18.55
N GLY A 241 5.87 -13.78 -18.58
CA GLY A 241 6.67 -13.40 -19.75
C GLY A 241 7.99 -14.19 -19.96
N LEU A 242 8.64 -14.66 -18.89
CA LEU A 242 10.05 -15.12 -18.95
C LEU A 242 10.34 -16.22 -19.97
N ARG A 243 9.42 -17.17 -20.19
CA ARG A 243 9.70 -18.41 -20.92
C ARG A 243 10.13 -18.20 -22.39
N LYS A 244 9.60 -17.17 -23.07
CA LYS A 244 10.03 -16.80 -24.43
C LYS A 244 11.14 -15.74 -24.46
N THR A 245 11.18 -14.84 -23.48
CA THR A 245 12.25 -13.84 -23.38
C THR A 245 13.63 -14.50 -23.26
N GLY A 246 13.71 -15.66 -22.58
CA GLY A 246 14.92 -16.47 -22.52
C GLY A 246 15.46 -16.91 -23.89
N GLU A 247 14.60 -17.42 -24.79
CA GLU A 247 15.02 -17.91 -26.11
C GLU A 247 15.61 -16.80 -26.99
N ALA A 248 15.09 -15.57 -26.90
CA ALA A 248 15.67 -14.41 -27.59
C ALA A 248 16.98 -13.91 -26.95
N LEU A 249 17.06 -13.90 -25.60
CA LEU A 249 18.28 -13.52 -24.88
C LEU A 249 19.45 -14.48 -25.16
N LEU A 250 19.17 -15.78 -25.31
CA LEU A 250 20.16 -16.82 -25.54
C LEU A 250 20.98 -16.63 -26.83
N GLY A 251 20.40 -16.01 -27.87
CA GLY A 251 21.09 -15.77 -29.15
C GLY A 251 22.02 -14.55 -29.17
N GLN A 252 21.79 -13.55 -28.30
CA GLN A 252 22.48 -12.24 -28.39
C GLN A 252 22.88 -11.61 -27.04
N GLY A 253 22.68 -12.27 -25.90
CA GLY A 253 22.79 -11.66 -24.56
C GLY A 253 24.10 -10.92 -24.28
N GLY A 254 25.24 -11.47 -24.69
CA GLY A 254 26.55 -10.84 -24.53
C GLY A 254 26.72 -9.50 -25.28
N ARG A 255 25.93 -9.27 -26.34
CA ARG A 255 25.88 -8.01 -27.09
C ARG A 255 24.94 -7.01 -26.40
N ILE A 256 23.73 -7.44 -26.04
CA ILE A 256 22.72 -6.64 -25.31
C ILE A 256 23.31 -6.06 -24.01
N PHE A 257 24.08 -6.85 -23.27
CA PHE A 257 24.75 -6.41 -22.05
C PHE A 257 25.80 -5.30 -22.30
N GLN A 258 26.54 -5.34 -23.41
CA GLN A 258 27.55 -4.32 -23.73
C GLN A 258 26.91 -3.00 -24.18
N GLY A 259 25.85 -3.06 -24.99
CA GLY A 259 25.05 -1.88 -25.35
C GLY A 259 24.42 -1.23 -24.12
N PHE A 260 23.78 -2.02 -23.24
CA PHE A 260 23.23 -1.50 -21.99
C PHE A 260 24.29 -0.85 -21.10
N ARG A 261 25.49 -1.44 -20.97
CA ARG A 261 26.60 -0.85 -20.20
C ARG A 261 27.11 0.49 -20.73
N ALA A 262 26.83 0.85 -21.98
CA ALA A 262 27.15 2.16 -22.55
C ALA A 262 26.08 3.23 -22.24
N THR A 263 24.90 2.84 -21.75
CA THR A 263 23.85 3.76 -21.28
C THR A 263 24.18 4.34 -19.90
N SER A 264 23.59 5.47 -19.55
CA SER A 264 23.68 6.10 -18.22
C SER A 264 23.18 5.19 -17.09
N ALA A 265 22.11 4.43 -17.32
CA ALA A 265 21.61 3.42 -16.39
C ALA A 265 22.63 2.28 -16.19
N GLY A 266 23.19 1.74 -17.28
CA GLY A 266 24.24 0.73 -17.22
C GLY A 266 25.53 1.25 -16.57
N LEU A 267 25.86 2.54 -16.75
CA LEU A 267 26.99 3.19 -16.09
C LEU A 267 26.74 3.36 -14.58
N MET A 268 25.52 3.70 -14.15
CA MET A 268 25.14 3.76 -12.74
C MET A 268 25.31 2.40 -12.06
N ILE A 269 24.87 1.31 -12.71
CA ILE A 269 25.04 -0.08 -12.23
C ILE A 269 26.52 -0.52 -12.29
N SER A 270 27.29 -0.07 -13.29
CA SER A 270 28.72 -0.40 -13.38
C SER A 270 29.55 0.17 -12.22
N ARG A 271 29.06 1.22 -11.55
CA ARG A 271 29.70 1.83 -10.38
C ARG A 271 29.40 1.09 -9.07
N SER A 272 28.40 0.20 -9.04
CA SER A 272 28.13 -0.73 -7.93
C SER A 272 28.63 -2.17 -8.19
N ALA A 273 29.41 -2.38 -9.26
CA ALA A 273 29.76 -3.70 -9.78
C ALA A 273 30.59 -4.64 -8.87
N GLY A 274 31.02 -4.18 -7.68
CA GLY A 274 31.77 -5.02 -6.71
C GLY A 274 30.99 -6.21 -6.15
N LEU A 275 29.65 -6.25 -6.32
CA LEU A 275 28.76 -7.29 -5.79
C LEU A 275 27.99 -8.08 -6.87
N LEU A 276 28.12 -7.73 -8.15
CA LEU A 276 27.15 -8.13 -9.20
C LEU A 276 27.66 -9.18 -10.22
N GLY A 277 28.88 -9.70 -10.04
CA GLY A 277 29.53 -10.56 -11.04
C GLY A 277 28.76 -11.83 -11.43
N ASN A 278 28.09 -12.49 -10.46
CA ASN A 278 27.54 -13.84 -10.65
C ASN A 278 26.06 -13.86 -11.08
N VAL A 279 25.30 -12.77 -10.91
CA VAL A 279 23.90 -12.70 -11.37
C VAL A 279 23.83 -12.58 -12.90
N LEU A 280 24.89 -12.03 -13.51
CA LEU A 280 24.96 -11.73 -14.93
C LEU A 280 25.28 -12.96 -15.81
N THR A 281 25.62 -14.11 -15.23
CA THR A 281 25.90 -15.36 -15.98
C THR A 281 24.67 -16.25 -16.19
N LEU A 282 23.60 -16.07 -15.40
CA LEU A 282 22.38 -16.90 -15.45
C LEU A 282 21.80 -17.14 -16.86
N PRO A 283 21.76 -16.17 -17.79
CA PRO A 283 21.25 -16.41 -19.15
C PRO A 283 22.06 -17.44 -19.95
N PHE A 284 23.35 -17.63 -19.62
CA PHE A 284 24.24 -18.53 -20.35
C PHE A 284 24.10 -19.98 -19.88
N ASP A 285 23.85 -20.22 -18.59
CA ASP A 285 23.66 -21.59 -18.07
C ASP A 285 22.34 -22.22 -18.55
N ILE A 286 21.30 -21.40 -18.75
CA ILE A 286 20.02 -21.82 -19.35
C ILE A 286 20.20 -22.38 -20.78
N HIS A 287 21.24 -21.98 -21.52
CA HIS A 287 21.55 -22.51 -22.85
C HIS A 287 21.76 -24.03 -22.82
N SER A 288 22.41 -24.54 -21.77
CA SER A 288 22.72 -25.96 -21.60
C SER A 288 21.44 -26.79 -21.47
N ALA A 289 20.47 -26.31 -20.69
CA ALA A 289 19.16 -26.96 -20.52
C ALA A 289 18.33 -26.95 -21.82
N VAL A 290 18.27 -25.82 -22.53
CA VAL A 290 17.55 -25.73 -23.83
C VAL A 290 18.15 -26.67 -24.88
N THR A 291 19.45 -26.92 -24.83
CA THR A 291 20.14 -27.85 -25.73
C THR A 291 19.77 -29.31 -25.43
N ALA A 292 19.58 -29.67 -24.15
CA ALA A 292 19.10 -31.00 -23.77
C ALA A 292 17.69 -31.29 -24.32
N PHE A 293 16.74 -30.35 -24.22
CA PHE A 293 15.37 -30.52 -24.71
C PHE A 293 15.27 -30.78 -26.22
N LYS A 294 16.11 -30.12 -27.03
CA LYS A 294 16.10 -30.31 -28.50
C LYS A 294 16.66 -31.68 -28.93
N ASN A 295 17.42 -32.35 -28.07
CA ASN A 295 17.86 -33.74 -28.27
C ASN A 295 16.80 -34.73 -27.76
N ALA A 296 16.19 -34.45 -26.60
CA ALA A 296 15.15 -35.26 -25.97
C ALA A 296 14.00 -35.64 -26.89
N ALA A 297 13.49 -34.67 -27.67
CA ALA A 297 12.35 -34.85 -28.58
C ALA A 297 12.64 -35.76 -29.80
N ARG A 298 13.76 -36.49 -29.81
CA ARG A 298 14.19 -37.39 -30.89
C ARG A 298 14.58 -38.81 -30.42
N THR A 299 14.48 -39.09 -29.12
CA THR A 299 14.89 -40.36 -28.50
C THR A 299 13.79 -40.94 -27.62
N SER A 300 13.82 -42.25 -27.35
CA SER A 300 12.82 -42.94 -26.52
C SER A 300 13.46 -44.03 -25.66
N GLY A 301 12.81 -44.38 -24.54
CA GLY A 301 13.39 -45.26 -23.52
C GLY A 301 14.11 -44.48 -22.42
N LYS A 302 15.15 -45.07 -21.81
CA LYS A 302 15.77 -44.52 -20.59
C LYS A 302 16.38 -43.13 -20.78
N GLU A 303 16.92 -42.81 -21.95
CA GLU A 303 17.47 -41.49 -22.28
C GLU A 303 16.39 -40.39 -22.35
N ALA A 304 15.13 -40.73 -22.67
CA ALA A 304 14.04 -39.76 -22.60
C ALA A 304 13.67 -39.41 -21.15
N MET A 305 13.95 -40.29 -20.18
CA MET A 305 13.56 -40.11 -18.78
C MET A 305 14.41 -39.02 -18.09
N ASP A 306 15.73 -39.04 -18.28
CA ASP A 306 16.64 -37.98 -17.79
C ASP A 306 16.26 -36.60 -18.37
N HIS A 307 15.78 -36.58 -19.62
CA HIS A 307 15.29 -35.36 -20.26
C HIS A 307 13.90 -34.91 -19.76
N TYR A 308 13.01 -35.83 -19.36
CA TYR A 308 11.74 -35.45 -18.71
C TYR A 308 11.93 -34.96 -17.28
N VAL A 309 12.92 -35.45 -16.53
CA VAL A 309 13.33 -34.87 -15.23
C VAL A 309 13.79 -33.42 -15.42
N THR A 310 14.47 -33.11 -16.53
CA THR A 310 14.81 -31.72 -16.88
C THR A 310 13.55 -30.87 -17.18
N ALA A 311 12.47 -31.48 -17.71
CA ALA A 311 11.23 -30.78 -18.10
C ALA A 311 10.35 -30.28 -16.94
N GLY A 312 10.41 -30.96 -15.79
CA GLY A 312 9.52 -30.73 -14.65
C GLY A 312 9.55 -29.31 -14.08
N PHE A 313 10.69 -28.62 -14.16
CA PHE A 313 10.89 -27.28 -13.60
C PHE A 313 10.05 -26.16 -14.25
N SER A 314 9.31 -26.43 -15.33
CA SER A 314 8.62 -25.39 -16.12
C SER A 314 7.21 -24.99 -15.65
N ILE A 315 6.76 -25.49 -14.49
CA ILE A 315 5.48 -25.09 -13.85
C ILE A 315 5.66 -23.97 -12.80
N ALA A 316 6.88 -23.50 -12.55
CA ALA A 316 7.14 -22.32 -11.74
C ALA A 316 6.61 -21.04 -12.42
N SER A 317 5.46 -20.53 -11.96
CA SER A 317 4.95 -19.22 -12.38
C SER A 317 4.38 -18.30 -11.26
N ALA A 318 4.76 -18.55 -10.00
CA ALA A 318 4.54 -17.64 -8.87
C ALA A 318 5.67 -17.69 -7.80
N THR A 319 6.80 -18.33 -8.11
CA THR A 319 7.87 -18.67 -7.14
C THR A 319 9.22 -18.13 -7.59
N LEU A 320 9.46 -18.05 -8.91
CA LEU A 320 10.79 -17.85 -9.47
C LEU A 320 11.35 -16.45 -9.15
N SER A 321 10.48 -15.44 -9.00
CA SER A 321 10.95 -14.07 -8.72
C SER A 321 11.17 -13.75 -7.23
N LEU A 322 10.73 -14.62 -6.30
CA LEU A 322 11.21 -14.61 -4.90
C LEU A 322 12.60 -15.25 -4.84
N ALA A 323 12.76 -16.43 -5.45
CA ALA A 323 14.02 -17.15 -5.53
C ALA A 323 15.14 -16.31 -6.20
N LEU A 324 14.83 -15.56 -7.27
CA LEU A 324 15.81 -14.66 -7.92
C LEU A 324 16.18 -13.44 -7.07
N GLY A 325 15.29 -12.96 -6.19
CA GLY A 325 15.61 -11.91 -5.21
C GLY A 325 16.51 -12.43 -4.08
N ALA A 326 16.27 -13.68 -3.64
CA ALA A 326 17.06 -14.37 -2.63
C ALA A 326 18.46 -14.75 -3.14
N ALA A 327 18.55 -15.51 -4.23
CA ALA A 327 19.79 -16.06 -4.75
C ALA A 327 20.79 -14.99 -5.21
N ALA A 328 20.30 -13.83 -5.69
CA ALA A 328 21.14 -12.67 -6.01
C ALA A 328 21.81 -12.03 -4.77
N ALA A 329 21.32 -12.33 -3.56
CA ALA A 329 21.85 -11.87 -2.27
C ALA A 329 22.44 -13.01 -1.40
N ALA A 330 22.64 -14.20 -1.98
CA ALA A 330 23.03 -15.42 -1.25
C ALA A 330 24.05 -16.33 -1.98
N GLY A 331 23.89 -16.56 -3.29
CA GLY A 331 24.42 -17.78 -3.95
C GLY A 331 23.32 -18.85 -4.09
N PHE A 332 23.60 -19.94 -4.82
CA PHE A 332 22.56 -20.77 -5.45
C PHE A 332 22.37 -22.20 -4.90
N SER A 333 21.13 -22.55 -4.54
CA SER A 333 20.57 -23.93 -4.50
C SER A 333 19.33 -24.06 -5.44
N ALA A 334 18.29 -24.85 -5.12
CA ALA A 334 17.15 -25.13 -6.04
C ALA A 334 15.81 -25.41 -5.32
N ALA A 335 14.68 -25.32 -6.06
CA ALA A 335 13.29 -25.49 -5.56
C ALA A 335 12.26 -25.82 -6.69
N GLY A 336 10.99 -26.16 -6.34
CA GLY A 336 9.90 -26.52 -7.29
C GLY A 336 8.43 -26.07 -6.98
N PRO A 337 7.40 -26.28 -7.87
CA PRO A 337 6.12 -25.50 -7.98
C PRO A 337 4.78 -26.34 -8.10
N ILE A 338 3.51 -25.95 -8.42
CA ILE A 338 2.48 -24.82 -8.33
C ILE A 338 1.19 -25.36 -9.07
N GLY A 339 -0.12 -25.00 -8.91
CA GLY A 339 -0.95 -24.07 -8.08
C GLY A 339 -2.18 -23.48 -8.85
N LEU A 340 -3.05 -22.64 -8.20
CA LEU A 340 -4.21 -21.83 -8.75
C LEU A 340 -5.57 -22.59 -8.99
N VAL A 341 -6.82 -22.05 -9.06
CA VAL A 341 -7.45 -20.67 -9.02
C VAL A 341 -8.98 -20.72 -8.64
N ALA A 342 -9.72 -19.58 -8.52
CA ALA A 342 -11.14 -19.46 -8.04
C ALA A 342 -12.10 -18.59 -8.93
N CYS A 343 -13.41 -18.48 -8.58
CA CYS A 343 -14.27 -17.31 -8.89
C CYS A 343 -15.56 -17.22 -8.02
N ALA A 344 -16.10 -16.00 -7.83
CA ALA A 344 -17.39 -15.72 -7.19
C ALA A 344 -18.37 -15.05 -8.17
N VAL A 345 -19.69 -15.07 -7.89
CA VAL A 345 -20.76 -14.09 -8.24
C VAL A 345 -22.16 -14.76 -8.08
N LEU A 346 -23.23 -13.95 -7.90
CA LEU A 346 -24.62 -14.32 -7.55
C LEU A 346 -24.75 -14.87 -6.10
N ILE A 347 -25.20 -14.15 -5.07
CA ILE A 347 -26.04 -12.93 -4.96
C ILE A 347 -27.41 -13.05 -5.65
N VAL A 348 -28.48 -13.25 -4.85
CA VAL A 348 -29.78 -12.51 -4.83
C VAL A 348 -30.80 -13.30 -3.99
N GLY A 349 -31.59 -12.60 -3.15
CA GLY A 349 -32.93 -12.97 -2.65
C GLY A 349 -33.23 -14.46 -2.39
N ALA A 350 -33.21 -15.00 -1.17
CA ALA A 350 -33.42 -14.35 0.12
C ALA A 350 -34.73 -13.53 0.22
N LYS A 351 -35.88 -14.11 -0.20
CA LYS A 351 -37.21 -13.66 0.26
C LYS A 351 -38.34 -14.66 -0.03
N ILE A 352 -39.19 -14.88 1.00
CA ILE A 352 -40.55 -15.46 0.92
C ILE A 352 -40.52 -16.97 0.56
N TYR A 353 -41.08 -17.90 1.32
CA TYR A 353 -42.42 -17.89 1.92
C TYR A 353 -42.41 -18.50 3.34
N GLY A 354 -43.21 -17.95 4.26
CA GLY A 354 -43.33 -18.46 5.63
C GLY A 354 -44.58 -19.31 5.84
N ALA A 355 -44.54 -20.17 6.87
CA ALA A 355 -45.65 -20.83 7.58
C ALA A 355 -47.06 -20.82 6.97
N VAL A 356 -47.65 -22.01 6.78
CA VAL A 356 -48.83 -22.51 7.52
C VAL A 356 -49.35 -23.81 6.87
N ARG A 357 -49.15 -24.95 7.53
CA ARG A 357 -50.22 -25.71 8.21
C ARG A 357 -49.63 -26.85 9.05
N GLN A 358 -50.22 -27.09 10.23
CA GLN A 358 -49.81 -28.10 11.21
C GLN A 358 -51.07 -28.71 11.83
N VAL A 359 -51.63 -29.69 11.12
CA VAL A 359 -52.65 -30.66 11.61
C VAL A 359 -52.44 -32.00 10.91
N ASP A 360 -51.95 -32.00 9.66
CA ASP A 360 -51.61 -33.22 8.90
C ASP A 360 -50.42 -34.01 9.51
N ASP A 361 -49.55 -33.33 10.29
CA ASP A 361 -48.28 -33.79 10.91
C ASP A 361 -48.31 -35.07 11.79
N ILE A 362 -49.43 -35.78 11.92
CA ILE A 362 -49.56 -37.01 12.73
C ILE A 362 -49.98 -38.22 11.90
N ASP A 363 -50.80 -38.05 10.86
CA ASP A 363 -51.27 -39.15 10.00
C ASP A 363 -50.16 -39.61 9.01
N ASP A 364 -49.16 -38.74 8.77
CA ASP A 364 -48.00 -38.95 7.90
C ASP A 364 -46.91 -39.90 8.44
N TYR A 365 -46.86 -40.13 9.77
CA TYR A 365 -45.67 -40.72 10.42
C TYR A 365 -45.86 -42.13 11.01
N ILE A 366 -47.10 -42.57 11.31
CA ILE A 366 -47.38 -43.94 11.80
C ILE A 366 -48.74 -44.46 11.31
N GLU A 367 -48.80 -45.71 10.83
CA GLU A 367 -50.09 -46.38 10.64
C GLU A 367 -50.76 -46.67 12.00
N LEU A 368 -51.95 -46.10 12.18
CA LEU A 368 -52.85 -46.32 13.31
C LEU A 368 -53.91 -47.37 12.97
N THR A 369 -54.12 -48.34 13.86
CA THR A 369 -55.23 -49.29 13.70
C THR A 369 -56.59 -48.59 13.87
N VAL A 370 -57.65 -49.20 13.33
CA VAL A 370 -59.01 -48.62 13.35
C VAL A 370 -59.50 -48.29 14.78
N ALA A 371 -59.07 -49.07 15.78
CA ALA A 371 -59.40 -48.82 17.19
C ALA A 371 -58.60 -47.65 17.79
N GLU A 372 -57.30 -47.57 17.49
CA GLU A 372 -56.44 -46.45 17.91
C GLU A 372 -56.92 -45.13 17.29
N ARG A 373 -57.27 -45.11 15.99
CA ARG A 373 -57.68 -43.89 15.26
C ARG A 373 -58.95 -43.26 15.85
N TRP A 374 -59.96 -44.06 16.22
CA TRP A 374 -61.16 -43.57 16.91
C TRP A 374 -60.89 -43.12 18.36
N ARG A 375 -60.01 -43.82 19.08
CA ARG A 375 -59.67 -43.50 20.48
C ARG A 375 -58.78 -42.25 20.59
N SER A 376 -57.76 -42.11 19.75
CA SER A 376 -56.91 -40.92 19.67
C SER A 376 -57.69 -39.69 19.20
N GLY A 377 -58.59 -39.85 18.21
CA GLY A 377 -59.51 -38.78 17.82
C GLY A 377 -60.44 -38.35 18.96
N TRP A 378 -60.95 -39.30 19.74
CA TRP A 378 -61.77 -39.00 20.92
C TRP A 378 -60.98 -38.31 22.04
N PHE A 379 -59.73 -38.71 22.29
CA PHE A 379 -58.86 -38.07 23.28
C PHE A 379 -58.45 -36.65 22.87
N ALA A 380 -58.09 -36.42 21.60
CA ALA A 380 -57.86 -35.08 21.06
C ALA A 380 -59.12 -34.19 21.11
N PHE A 381 -60.31 -34.77 20.91
CA PHE A 381 -61.59 -34.07 21.01
C PHE A 381 -62.03 -33.75 22.46
N THR A 382 -61.56 -34.53 23.44
CA THR A 382 -61.96 -34.40 24.87
C THR A 382 -60.86 -33.85 25.78
N GLY A 383 -59.67 -33.54 25.26
CA GLY A 383 -58.56 -33.00 26.03
C GLY A 383 -57.88 -34.03 26.95
N GLN A 384 -57.84 -35.29 26.53
CA GLN A 384 -57.26 -36.41 27.28
C GLN A 384 -55.88 -36.79 26.74
N GLU A 385 -55.00 -37.30 27.60
CA GLU A 385 -53.65 -37.73 27.19
C GLU A 385 -53.71 -38.96 26.25
N LEU A 386 -52.83 -38.99 25.26
CA LEU A 386 -52.71 -40.09 24.29
C LEU A 386 -51.97 -41.29 24.90
N ASP A 387 -52.35 -42.50 24.49
CA ASP A 387 -51.74 -43.74 24.98
C ASP A 387 -50.23 -43.77 24.69
N ARG A 388 -49.41 -44.05 25.72
CA ARG A 388 -47.94 -44.00 25.64
C ARG A 388 -47.35 -44.84 24.50
N SER A 389 -47.92 -46.00 24.18
CA SER A 389 -47.44 -46.84 23.08
C SER A 389 -47.65 -46.22 21.69
N VAL A 390 -48.61 -45.31 21.54
CA VAL A 390 -48.79 -44.51 20.31
C VAL A 390 -47.82 -43.33 20.32
N MET A 391 -47.67 -42.65 21.46
CA MET A 391 -46.74 -41.53 21.62
C MET A 391 -45.27 -41.94 21.40
N ASP A 392 -44.82 -43.03 22.01
CA ASP A 392 -43.44 -43.53 21.88
C ASP A 392 -43.13 -43.99 20.44
N ARG A 393 -44.08 -44.66 19.76
CA ARG A 393 -43.97 -45.00 18.32
C ARG A 393 -43.90 -43.76 17.44
N TYR A 394 -44.77 -42.78 17.71
CA TYR A 394 -44.79 -41.50 17.00
C TYR A 394 -43.49 -40.72 17.21
N LEU A 395 -42.96 -40.62 18.43
CA LEU A 395 -41.70 -39.94 18.72
C LEU A 395 -40.52 -40.57 17.96
N VAL A 396 -40.42 -41.90 17.91
CA VAL A 396 -39.34 -42.58 17.17
C VAL A 396 -39.45 -42.32 15.67
N GLU A 397 -40.59 -42.66 15.03
CA GLU A 397 -40.72 -42.53 13.57
C GLU A 397 -40.78 -41.08 13.11
N ARG A 398 -41.38 -40.17 13.90
CA ARG A 398 -41.34 -38.73 13.62
C ARG A 398 -39.91 -38.20 13.69
N THR A 399 -39.18 -38.43 14.78
CA THR A 399 -37.79 -37.93 14.86
C THR A 399 -36.91 -38.56 13.78
N ARG A 400 -37.11 -39.84 13.44
CA ARG A 400 -36.41 -40.52 12.35
C ARG A 400 -36.67 -39.88 10.99
N VAL A 401 -37.94 -39.60 10.65
CA VAL A 401 -38.32 -39.01 9.36
C VAL A 401 -38.03 -37.50 9.32
N GLU A 402 -38.20 -36.75 10.41
CA GLU A 402 -37.79 -35.34 10.50
C GLU A 402 -36.27 -35.19 10.37
N HIS A 403 -35.49 -36.06 11.03
CA HIS A 403 -34.03 -36.05 10.92
C HIS A 403 -33.57 -36.45 9.50
N GLY A 404 -34.15 -37.51 8.93
CA GLY A 404 -33.88 -37.90 7.53
C GLY A 404 -34.23 -36.81 6.52
N LYS A 405 -35.41 -36.18 6.66
CA LYS A 405 -35.81 -35.01 5.85
C LYS A 405 -34.86 -33.82 6.05
N ALA A 406 -34.35 -33.59 7.26
CA ALA A 406 -33.39 -32.52 7.53
C ALA A 406 -32.02 -32.79 6.88
N LEU A 407 -31.53 -34.03 6.93
CA LEU A 407 -30.31 -34.49 6.25
C LEU A 407 -30.44 -34.40 4.73
N GLU A 408 -31.56 -34.82 4.15
CA GLU A 408 -31.86 -34.63 2.71
C GLU A 408 -31.94 -33.14 2.35
N THR A 409 -32.69 -32.34 3.11
CA THR A 409 -32.83 -30.90 2.86
C THR A 409 -31.48 -30.19 2.92
N ARG A 410 -30.60 -30.59 3.84
CA ARG A 410 -29.24 -30.07 3.95
C ARG A 410 -28.35 -30.54 2.79
N ALA A 411 -28.41 -31.81 2.40
CA ALA A 411 -27.69 -32.33 1.24
C ALA A 411 -28.10 -31.60 -0.05
N ARG A 412 -29.41 -31.35 -0.24
CA ARG A 412 -29.95 -30.56 -1.35
C ARG A 412 -29.56 -29.08 -1.27
N ALA A 413 -29.60 -28.46 -0.09
CA ALA A 413 -29.10 -27.09 0.09
C ALA A 413 -27.62 -26.98 -0.30
N LEU A 414 -26.78 -27.94 0.08
CA LEU A 414 -25.37 -28.00 -0.31
C LEU A 414 -25.19 -28.21 -1.83
N LEU A 415 -25.87 -29.20 -2.42
CA LEU A 415 -25.68 -29.60 -3.82
C LEU A 415 -26.33 -28.68 -4.86
N ASP A 416 -27.45 -28.05 -4.52
CA ASP A 416 -28.24 -27.25 -5.44
C ASP A 416 -28.11 -25.74 -5.18
N VAL A 417 -27.51 -25.33 -4.05
CA VAL A 417 -27.32 -23.91 -3.67
C VAL A 417 -25.92 -23.59 -3.12
N GLU A 418 -25.60 -23.99 -1.88
CA GLU A 418 -24.50 -23.44 -1.07
C GLU A 418 -23.10 -23.86 -1.56
N MET A 419 -22.97 -25.10 -2.01
CA MET A 419 -21.73 -25.71 -2.50
C MET A 419 -21.91 -26.33 -3.90
N LYS A 420 -22.92 -25.87 -4.65
CA LYS A 420 -23.31 -26.41 -5.95
C LYS A 420 -22.17 -26.51 -6.95
N GLU A 421 -21.26 -25.54 -6.97
CA GLU A 421 -20.13 -25.51 -7.90
C GLU A 421 -18.87 -26.22 -7.38
N THR A 422 -18.91 -26.77 -6.17
CA THR A 422 -17.81 -27.50 -5.53
C THR A 422 -18.14 -28.96 -5.16
N LEU A 423 -19.41 -29.36 -5.08
CA LEU A 423 -19.83 -30.74 -4.77
C LEU A 423 -20.55 -31.43 -5.93
N ALA A 424 -20.14 -32.66 -6.22
CA ALA A 424 -20.79 -33.60 -7.13
C ALA A 424 -21.85 -34.44 -6.39
N GLY A 425 -21.60 -34.75 -5.12
CA GLY A 425 -22.51 -35.49 -4.26
C GLY A 425 -22.30 -35.24 -2.76
N VAL A 426 -23.33 -35.58 -1.98
CA VAL A 426 -23.29 -35.65 -0.52
C VAL A 426 -23.78 -37.03 -0.13
N VAL A 427 -23.01 -37.76 0.67
CA VAL A 427 -23.40 -39.06 1.22
C VAL A 427 -23.58 -38.91 2.72
N ASN A 428 -24.82 -39.08 3.18
CA ASN A 428 -25.14 -39.07 4.61
C ASN A 428 -25.07 -40.50 5.14
N GLY A 429 -24.38 -40.69 6.27
CA GLY A 429 -24.24 -41.99 6.91
C GLY A 429 -25.55 -42.53 7.48
N SER A 430 -25.54 -43.80 7.88
CA SER A 430 -26.71 -44.43 8.50
C SER A 430 -26.97 -43.89 9.91
N PHE A 431 -28.24 -43.90 10.33
CA PHE A 431 -28.64 -43.51 11.69
C PHE A 431 -29.88 -44.29 12.15
N GLN A 432 -30.05 -44.42 13.46
CA GLN A 432 -31.24 -44.96 14.10
C GLN A 432 -31.75 -44.03 15.20
N VAL A 433 -33.01 -44.19 15.61
CA VAL A 433 -33.62 -43.42 16.70
C VAL A 433 -34.06 -44.37 17.80
N GLU A 434 -33.54 -44.12 19.00
CA GLU A 434 -33.87 -44.86 20.22
C GLU A 434 -34.57 -43.94 21.22
N LEU A 435 -35.31 -44.50 22.19
CA LEU A 435 -35.89 -43.74 23.29
C LEU A 435 -35.02 -43.90 24.54
N GLU A 436 -34.44 -42.81 25.03
CA GLU A 436 -33.73 -42.78 26.31
C GLU A 436 -34.61 -42.20 27.44
N PRO A 437 -34.62 -42.79 28.64
CA PRO A 437 -35.42 -42.33 29.77
C PRO A 437 -34.78 -41.12 30.49
N VAL A 438 -35.14 -39.90 30.08
CA VAL A 438 -34.63 -38.64 30.64
C VAL A 438 -35.44 -38.21 31.87
N ARG A 439 -34.77 -37.71 32.91
CA ARG A 439 -35.42 -37.24 34.16
C ARG A 439 -35.76 -35.75 34.09
N HIS A 440 -37.04 -35.44 33.93
CA HIS A 440 -37.57 -34.08 34.00
C HIS A 440 -38.05 -33.76 35.42
N TRP A 441 -37.49 -32.71 36.01
CA TRP A 441 -37.85 -32.26 37.36
C TRP A 441 -39.09 -31.37 37.32
N ALA A 442 -40.10 -31.67 38.16
CA ALA A 442 -41.38 -30.98 38.14
C ALA A 442 -41.31 -29.60 38.81
N HIS A 443 -41.84 -28.57 38.13
CA HIS A 443 -41.65 -27.16 38.55
C HIS A 443 -42.68 -26.65 39.59
N ARG A 444 -43.52 -27.53 40.14
CA ARG A 444 -44.46 -27.26 41.24
C ARG A 444 -44.67 -28.54 42.07
N TRP A 445 -44.81 -28.38 43.39
CA TRP A 445 -45.06 -29.46 44.35
C TRP A 445 -46.43 -29.26 45.02
N GLU A 446 -47.33 -30.23 44.88
CA GLU A 446 -48.50 -30.43 45.74
C GLU A 446 -48.78 -31.94 45.83
N GLY A 447 -48.81 -32.51 47.05
CA GLY A 447 -49.13 -33.93 47.28
C GLY A 447 -47.94 -34.91 47.14
N GLU A 448 -48.07 -36.08 47.75
CA GLU A 448 -47.02 -37.11 47.83
C GLU A 448 -46.91 -37.95 46.53
N GLU A 449 -46.03 -37.56 45.61
CA GLU A 449 -45.41 -38.51 44.67
C GLU A 449 -44.02 -38.02 44.18
N GLN A 450 -43.34 -38.78 43.31
CA GLN A 450 -41.89 -38.64 43.11
C GLN A 450 -41.44 -37.32 42.45
N PRO A 451 -40.29 -36.73 42.83
CA PRO A 451 -39.91 -35.36 42.44
C PRO A 451 -39.41 -35.20 40.99
N HIS A 452 -39.41 -36.27 40.19
CA HIS A 452 -39.02 -36.26 38.79
C HIS A 452 -39.91 -37.19 37.97
N ALA A 453 -40.42 -36.69 36.84
CA ALA A 453 -41.02 -37.52 35.81
C ALA A 453 -39.89 -38.10 34.93
N THR A 454 -39.91 -39.40 34.69
CA THR A 454 -39.03 -40.02 33.69
C THR A 454 -39.77 -40.05 32.37
N VAL A 455 -39.22 -39.38 31.35
CA VAL A 455 -39.83 -39.17 30.03
C VAL A 455 -38.94 -39.80 28.97
N ASN A 456 -39.49 -40.69 28.17
CA ASN A 456 -38.82 -41.28 27.02
C ASN A 456 -38.59 -40.18 25.98
N THR A 457 -37.32 -39.86 25.70
CA THR A 457 -36.91 -38.83 24.74
C THR A 457 -36.24 -39.50 23.55
N PRO A 458 -36.62 -39.18 22.29
CA PRO A 458 -35.94 -39.73 21.13
C PRO A 458 -34.51 -39.17 21.01
N VAL A 459 -33.55 -40.07 20.94
CA VAL A 459 -32.12 -39.80 20.74
C VAL A 459 -31.71 -40.45 19.42
N VAL A 460 -31.10 -39.67 18.53
CA VAL A 460 -30.48 -40.18 17.30
C VAL A 460 -29.14 -40.81 17.68
N ARG A 461 -28.86 -42.00 17.14
CA ARG A 461 -27.52 -42.58 17.11
C ARG A 461 -27.09 -42.77 15.66
N GLU A 462 -25.89 -42.32 15.35
CA GLU A 462 -25.20 -42.63 14.10
C GLU A 462 -24.91 -44.14 14.04
N GLY A 463 -25.01 -44.75 12.86
CA GLY A 463 -24.83 -46.18 12.60
C GLY A 463 -23.47 -46.53 11.98
N ASP A 464 -23.20 -47.83 11.83
CA ASP A 464 -21.94 -48.37 11.29
C ASP A 464 -22.04 -48.55 9.76
N ASP A 465 -21.33 -47.74 8.98
CA ASP A 465 -21.38 -47.79 7.51
C ASP A 465 -20.26 -48.66 6.88
N ASN A 466 -20.58 -49.38 5.80
CA ASN A 466 -19.59 -50.16 5.03
C ASN A 466 -19.83 -49.98 3.54
N ILE A 467 -19.06 -49.07 2.91
CA ILE A 467 -19.30 -48.54 1.57
C ILE A 467 -18.03 -48.63 0.72
N ASP A 468 -18.17 -49.15 -0.51
CA ASP A 468 -17.16 -49.04 -1.55
C ASP A 468 -17.75 -48.25 -2.73
N ALA A 469 -17.27 -47.02 -2.93
CA ALA A 469 -17.71 -46.12 -3.99
C ALA A 469 -16.66 -45.94 -5.10
N THR A 470 -15.69 -46.86 -5.19
CA THR A 470 -14.61 -46.87 -6.19
C THR A 470 -15.11 -46.71 -7.63
N SER A 471 -16.36 -47.10 -7.91
CA SER A 471 -17.02 -47.03 -9.23
C SER A 471 -18.03 -45.88 -9.39
N GLY A 472 -18.07 -44.92 -8.47
CA GLY A 472 -19.01 -43.79 -8.48
C GLY A 472 -20.25 -43.96 -7.61
N LEU A 473 -21.08 -42.91 -7.53
CA LEU A 473 -22.15 -42.78 -6.53
C LEU A 473 -23.48 -43.49 -6.85
N GLU A 474 -23.67 -44.02 -8.07
CA GLU A 474 -24.99 -44.52 -8.53
C GLU A 474 -25.58 -45.66 -7.68
N GLN A 475 -24.76 -46.35 -6.89
CA GLN A 475 -25.16 -47.50 -6.07
C GLN A 475 -24.92 -47.29 -4.56
N VAL A 476 -24.57 -46.08 -4.14
CA VAL A 476 -24.21 -45.76 -2.75
C VAL A 476 -25.46 -45.42 -1.92
N PRO A 477 -25.76 -46.15 -0.83
CA PRO A 477 -26.86 -45.79 0.07
C PRO A 477 -26.64 -44.40 0.70
N GLY A 478 -27.71 -43.62 0.91
CA GLY A 478 -27.62 -42.29 1.50
C GLY A 478 -27.00 -41.21 0.60
N ALA A 479 -26.63 -41.54 -0.64
CA ALA A 479 -26.03 -40.61 -1.58
C ALA A 479 -27.07 -39.73 -2.32
N PHE A 480 -26.84 -38.42 -2.25
CA PHE A 480 -27.53 -37.41 -3.06
C PHE A 480 -26.56 -36.92 -4.13
N SER A 481 -26.95 -37.03 -5.40
CA SER A 481 -26.18 -36.45 -6.53
C SER A 481 -26.64 -35.02 -6.84
N GLY A 482 -25.68 -34.16 -7.13
CA GLY A 482 -25.85 -32.78 -7.60
C GLY A 482 -25.57 -32.64 -9.10
N THR A 483 -25.00 -31.50 -9.50
CA THR A 483 -24.63 -31.27 -10.92
C THR A 483 -23.24 -31.85 -11.25
N PRO A 484 -23.09 -32.72 -12.27
CA PRO A 484 -21.80 -33.33 -12.59
C PRO A 484 -20.70 -32.33 -12.94
N GLY A 485 -19.46 -32.68 -12.58
CA GLY A 485 -18.26 -31.96 -13.01
C GLY A 485 -16.97 -32.60 -12.48
N GLU A 486 -15.97 -32.75 -13.34
CA GLU A 486 -14.68 -33.44 -13.08
C GLU A 486 -13.83 -32.83 -11.93
N LYS A 487 -14.23 -31.67 -11.41
CA LYS A 487 -13.54 -30.95 -10.32
C LYS A 487 -14.40 -30.73 -9.08
N LYS A 488 -15.51 -31.46 -8.96
CA LYS A 488 -16.45 -31.35 -7.85
C LYS A 488 -16.32 -32.57 -6.93
N ALA A 489 -16.29 -32.33 -5.63
CA ALA A 489 -15.99 -33.34 -4.61
C ALA A 489 -17.24 -34.11 -4.14
N VAL A 490 -17.02 -35.24 -3.48
CA VAL A 490 -18.03 -35.96 -2.71
C VAL A 490 -17.87 -35.62 -1.22
N LEU A 491 -18.91 -35.12 -0.58
CA LEU A 491 -18.92 -34.88 0.87
C LEU A 491 -19.55 -36.07 1.60
N TRP A 492 -18.74 -36.80 2.37
CA TRP A 492 -19.15 -37.93 3.20
C TRP A 492 -19.43 -37.43 4.63
N GLN A 493 -20.63 -37.64 5.17
CA GLN A 493 -21.03 -37.23 6.52
C GLN A 493 -21.28 -38.48 7.37
N LEU A 494 -20.23 -39.00 7.99
CA LEU A 494 -20.16 -40.35 8.57
C LEU A 494 -20.36 -40.41 10.10
N GLY A 495 -20.69 -39.28 10.74
CA GLY A 495 -21.07 -39.24 12.16
C GLY A 495 -20.10 -39.96 13.11
N GLY A 496 -20.68 -40.67 14.09
CA GLY A 496 -19.98 -41.29 15.23
C GLY A 496 -19.94 -42.83 15.25
N GLY A 497 -20.36 -43.50 14.15
CA GLY A 497 -20.37 -44.97 14.05
C GLY A 497 -19.00 -45.60 13.75
N ASN A 498 -18.99 -46.91 13.50
CA ASN A 498 -17.80 -47.66 13.08
C ASN A 498 -17.83 -47.89 11.56
N ASP A 499 -17.12 -47.04 10.81
CA ASP A 499 -17.27 -46.98 9.36
C ASP A 499 -16.09 -47.56 8.60
N ARG A 500 -16.38 -48.14 7.44
CA ARG A 500 -15.41 -48.51 6.42
C ARG A 500 -15.85 -47.92 5.08
N VAL A 501 -15.15 -46.90 4.60
CA VAL A 501 -15.53 -46.18 3.37
C VAL A 501 -14.35 -46.05 2.44
N THR A 502 -14.51 -46.54 1.21
CA THR A 502 -13.64 -46.22 0.07
C THR A 502 -14.34 -45.17 -0.81
N GLY A 503 -13.68 -44.06 -1.07
CA GLY A 503 -14.20 -42.93 -1.84
C GLY A 503 -14.40 -43.21 -3.34
N VAL A 504 -14.83 -42.18 -4.06
CA VAL A 504 -14.86 -42.21 -5.53
C VAL A 504 -13.44 -41.94 -6.03
N ARG A 505 -12.88 -42.83 -6.86
CA ARG A 505 -11.51 -42.71 -7.37
C ARG A 505 -11.28 -41.39 -8.11
N ASP A 506 -12.08 -41.16 -9.14
CA ASP A 506 -11.85 -40.09 -10.12
C ASP A 506 -12.44 -38.73 -9.67
N GLN A 507 -12.63 -38.52 -8.36
CA GLN A 507 -13.16 -37.29 -7.76
C GLN A 507 -12.54 -37.04 -6.37
N PRO A 508 -12.40 -35.79 -5.91
CA PRO A 508 -12.02 -35.50 -4.52
C PRO A 508 -13.09 -35.95 -3.51
N ASN A 509 -12.67 -36.40 -2.33
CA ASN A 509 -13.51 -36.92 -1.25
C ASN A 509 -13.25 -36.16 0.06
N TYR A 510 -14.30 -35.56 0.61
CA TYR A 510 -14.24 -34.86 1.89
C TYR A 510 -14.98 -35.68 2.96
N PHE A 511 -14.24 -36.35 3.82
CA PHE A 511 -14.76 -37.18 4.90
C PHE A 511 -14.95 -36.36 6.19
N ALA A 512 -16.18 -36.02 6.53
CA ALA A 512 -16.56 -35.43 7.81
C ALA A 512 -17.05 -36.50 8.78
N PHE A 513 -16.32 -36.71 9.88
CA PHE A 513 -16.55 -37.78 10.85
C PHE A 513 -16.17 -37.35 12.27
N SER A 514 -16.70 -38.05 13.29
CA SER A 514 -16.34 -37.87 14.70
C SER A 514 -15.75 -39.17 15.29
N THR A 515 -16.16 -39.55 16.50
CA THR A 515 -15.68 -40.72 17.23
C THR A 515 -16.19 -42.04 16.61
N GLY A 516 -15.81 -43.20 17.18
CA GLY A 516 -16.05 -44.53 16.58
C GLY A 516 -14.86 -45.03 15.74
N GLN A 517 -14.90 -46.29 15.29
CA GLN A 517 -13.80 -46.90 14.54
C GLN A 517 -13.95 -46.67 13.02
N LYS A 518 -13.22 -45.69 12.47
CA LYS A 518 -13.18 -45.33 11.05
C LYS A 518 -12.00 -46.01 10.31
N THR A 519 -12.30 -46.59 9.15
CA THR A 519 -11.34 -47.10 8.17
C THR A 519 -11.65 -46.43 6.83
N LEU A 520 -11.01 -45.29 6.57
CA LEU A 520 -11.34 -44.42 5.43
C LEU A 520 -10.23 -44.48 4.38
N THR A 521 -10.62 -44.47 3.10
CA THR A 521 -9.71 -44.52 1.96
C THR A 521 -10.20 -43.57 0.86
N GLY A 522 -9.29 -42.73 0.38
CA GLY A 522 -9.49 -41.75 -0.67
C GLY A 522 -9.47 -42.33 -2.10
N GLY A 523 -9.07 -41.49 -3.06
CA GLY A 523 -9.02 -41.76 -4.49
C GLY A 523 -7.70 -41.29 -5.15
N ASP A 524 -7.83 -40.75 -6.36
CA ASP A 524 -6.71 -40.28 -7.20
C ASP A 524 -6.69 -38.73 -7.31
N HIS A 525 -7.22 -38.03 -6.29
CA HIS A 525 -7.37 -36.58 -6.20
C HIS A 525 -7.25 -36.09 -4.75
N ASP A 526 -6.89 -34.80 -4.54
CA ASP A 526 -6.75 -34.15 -3.21
C ASP A 526 -7.94 -34.39 -2.25
N ASP A 527 -7.81 -35.32 -1.32
CA ASP A 527 -8.84 -35.72 -0.36
C ASP A 527 -8.69 -35.00 1.00
N ALA A 528 -9.78 -34.97 1.80
CA ALA A 528 -9.79 -34.29 3.10
C ALA A 528 -10.51 -35.08 4.21
N PHE A 529 -9.84 -35.24 5.35
CA PHE A 529 -10.32 -35.91 6.56
C PHE A 529 -10.64 -34.87 7.64
N LEU A 530 -11.91 -34.48 7.74
CA LEU A 530 -12.42 -33.41 8.59
C LEU A 530 -12.91 -33.98 9.94
N PHE A 531 -11.96 -34.32 10.81
CA PHE A 531 -12.20 -35.05 12.05
C PHE A 531 -12.69 -34.12 13.17
N GLN A 532 -13.91 -34.34 13.68
CA GLN A 532 -14.45 -33.66 14.86
C GLN A 532 -13.81 -34.24 16.15
N ALA A 533 -12.64 -33.71 16.48
CA ALA A 533 -11.71 -34.29 17.44
C ALA A 533 -11.96 -33.86 18.90
N GLN A 534 -12.87 -32.92 19.17
CA GLN A 534 -13.05 -32.30 20.50
C GLN A 534 -13.37 -33.31 21.62
N GLU A 535 -14.09 -34.38 21.31
CA GLU A 535 -14.50 -35.40 22.28
C GLU A 535 -13.33 -36.27 22.74
N THR A 536 -12.33 -36.47 21.87
CA THR A 536 -11.13 -37.28 22.18
C THR A 536 -10.31 -36.71 23.33
N LEU A 537 -10.43 -35.41 23.61
CA LEU A 537 -9.71 -34.77 24.70
C LEU A 537 -10.38 -34.94 26.07
N GLY A 538 -11.68 -35.29 26.12
CA GLY A 538 -12.47 -35.30 27.36
C GLY A 538 -12.46 -36.63 28.13
N SER A 539 -12.23 -37.76 27.46
CA SER A 539 -12.24 -39.08 28.10
C SER A 539 -10.82 -39.60 28.35
N ALA A 540 -10.59 -40.22 29.51
CA ALA A 540 -9.32 -40.90 29.82
C ALA A 540 -9.15 -42.25 29.07
N SER A 541 -10.20 -42.74 28.41
CA SER A 541 -10.24 -43.95 27.60
C SER A 541 -11.07 -43.69 26.33
N VAL A 542 -10.39 -43.54 25.19
CA VAL A 542 -11.02 -43.32 23.89
C VAL A 542 -10.76 -44.56 23.01
N PRO A 543 -11.78 -45.17 22.37
CA PRO A 543 -11.57 -46.21 21.37
C PRO A 543 -10.67 -45.70 20.23
N ALA A 544 -9.75 -46.53 19.75
CA ALA A 544 -8.89 -46.17 18.62
C ALA A 544 -9.72 -45.94 17.35
N LEU A 545 -9.40 -44.90 16.60
CA LEU A 545 -10.07 -44.54 15.35
C LEU A 545 -9.88 -45.65 14.31
N GLY A 546 -8.68 -46.21 14.16
CA GLY A 546 -8.39 -47.21 13.12
C GLY A 546 -7.38 -46.69 12.11
N ALA A 547 -7.81 -46.41 10.88
CA ALA A 547 -6.92 -46.06 9.78
C ALA A 547 -7.51 -45.01 8.82
N LEU A 548 -6.68 -44.02 8.47
CA LEU A 548 -6.96 -43.04 7.42
C LEU A 548 -5.93 -43.18 6.31
N HIS A 549 -6.41 -43.34 5.09
CA HIS A 549 -5.60 -43.39 3.88
C HIS A 549 -6.13 -42.32 2.92
N GLY A 550 -5.29 -41.39 2.46
CA GLY A 550 -5.61 -40.54 1.32
C GLY A 550 -5.61 -41.37 0.04
N GLY A 551 -4.69 -41.09 -0.88
CA GLY A 551 -4.47 -41.95 -2.03
C GLY A 551 -3.30 -41.51 -2.89
N ASP A 552 -3.58 -41.19 -4.15
CA ASP A 552 -2.71 -40.37 -4.99
C ASP A 552 -3.29 -38.95 -5.00
N GLY A 553 -2.65 -37.99 -4.31
CA GLY A 553 -3.19 -36.64 -4.14
C GLY A 553 -2.27 -35.72 -3.32
N GLN A 554 -2.86 -34.69 -2.71
CA GLN A 554 -2.23 -33.86 -1.67
C GLN A 554 -3.15 -33.79 -0.46
N ASP A 555 -3.12 -34.85 0.34
CA ASP A 555 -4.25 -35.23 1.19
C ASP A 555 -4.17 -34.59 2.59
N THR A 556 -5.33 -34.21 3.12
CA THR A 556 -5.43 -33.26 4.23
C THR A 556 -6.14 -33.83 5.46
N LEU A 557 -5.46 -33.91 6.60
CA LEU A 557 -6.07 -34.19 7.91
C LEU A 557 -6.36 -32.88 8.66
N SER A 558 -7.64 -32.55 8.85
CA SER A 558 -8.08 -31.35 9.59
C SER A 558 -8.72 -31.74 10.92
N LEU A 559 -8.07 -31.38 12.04
CA LEU A 559 -8.56 -31.63 13.40
C LEU A 559 -9.48 -30.48 13.86
N GLN A 560 -10.77 -30.74 13.95
CA GLN A 560 -11.82 -29.74 14.14
C GLN A 560 -12.56 -29.90 15.47
N GLY A 561 -13.32 -28.85 15.82
CA GLY A 561 -14.13 -28.79 17.04
C GLY A 561 -13.74 -27.66 17.99
N GLN A 562 -14.44 -27.58 19.13
CA GLN A 562 -14.16 -26.63 20.20
C GLN A 562 -13.58 -27.35 21.41
N VAL A 563 -12.34 -27.02 21.80
CA VAL A 563 -11.66 -27.64 22.94
C VAL A 563 -12.41 -27.37 24.26
N PRO A 564 -12.73 -28.41 25.06
CA PRO A 564 -13.40 -28.24 26.35
C PRO A 564 -12.63 -27.37 27.36
N PRO A 565 -13.30 -26.82 28.39
CA PRO A 565 -12.62 -26.12 29.49
C PRO A 565 -11.52 -26.98 30.12
N ARG A 566 -10.34 -26.40 30.38
CA ARG A 566 -9.11 -27.12 30.78
C ARG A 566 -9.24 -28.11 31.94
N HIS A 567 -10.22 -27.93 32.83
CA HIS A 567 -10.49 -28.83 33.97
C HIS A 567 -11.27 -30.10 33.60
N HIS A 568 -11.73 -30.23 32.34
CA HIS A 568 -12.37 -31.43 31.78
C HIS A 568 -11.49 -32.13 30.73
N LEU A 569 -10.22 -31.75 30.59
CA LEU A 569 -9.29 -32.36 29.63
C LEU A 569 -8.53 -33.53 30.26
N ALA A 570 -8.67 -34.72 29.67
CA ALA A 570 -7.80 -35.88 29.89
C ALA A 570 -6.55 -35.85 28.98
N PHE A 571 -6.64 -35.15 27.84
CA PHE A 571 -5.55 -34.93 26.89
C PHE A 571 -5.48 -33.44 26.51
N VAL A 572 -4.26 -32.90 26.31
CA VAL A 572 -4.04 -31.49 25.94
C VAL A 572 -4.13 -31.24 24.43
N GLY A 573 -4.01 -32.29 23.61
CA GLY A 573 -4.03 -32.20 22.15
C GLY A 573 -3.54 -33.48 21.50
N HIS A 574 -3.23 -33.40 20.21
CA HIS A 574 -2.95 -34.55 19.34
C HIS A 574 -1.49 -34.64 18.94
N GLU A 575 -0.99 -35.84 18.73
CA GLU A 575 0.29 -36.07 18.05
C GLU A 575 0.01 -36.59 16.64
N VAL A 576 0.58 -35.97 15.62
CA VAL A 576 0.48 -36.38 14.21
C VAL A 576 1.89 -36.65 13.71
N ASP A 577 2.13 -37.82 13.15
CA ASP A 577 3.44 -38.30 12.71
C ASP A 577 3.31 -38.89 11.30
N LEU A 578 3.76 -38.13 10.31
CA LEU A 578 3.66 -38.44 8.89
C LEU A 578 4.82 -39.30 8.37
N ASP A 579 5.89 -39.46 9.16
CA ASP A 579 7.00 -40.38 8.85
C ASP A 579 6.69 -41.79 9.35
N SER A 580 6.25 -41.91 10.61
CA SER A 580 5.91 -43.22 11.20
C SER A 580 4.42 -43.61 11.01
N GLY A 581 3.63 -42.74 10.36
CA GLY A 581 2.26 -43.01 9.88
C GLY A 581 1.22 -43.15 11.00
N LYS A 582 1.16 -42.20 11.94
CA LYS A 582 0.34 -42.32 13.16
C LYS A 582 -0.35 -41.02 13.58
N LEU A 583 -1.54 -41.18 14.16
CA LEU A 583 -2.26 -40.20 14.96
C LEU A 583 -2.30 -40.69 16.41
N GLY A 584 -2.15 -39.79 17.39
CA GLY A 584 -2.16 -40.10 18.82
C GLY A 584 -2.69 -38.97 19.69
N LEU A 585 -2.85 -39.25 20.99
CA LEU A 585 -3.36 -38.31 22.01
C LEU A 585 -2.29 -38.03 23.07
N ARG A 586 -2.10 -36.75 23.42
CA ARG A 586 -1.04 -36.24 24.31
C ARG A 586 -1.64 -35.85 25.66
N ARG A 587 -1.21 -36.46 26.76
CA ARG A 587 -1.74 -36.16 28.12
C ARG A 587 -1.15 -34.87 28.68
N HIS A 588 0.13 -34.64 28.41
CA HIS A 588 0.86 -33.44 28.80
C HIS A 588 1.72 -32.91 27.63
N SER A 589 2.00 -31.61 27.61
CA SER A 589 2.79 -30.98 26.53
C SER A 589 4.24 -31.47 26.45
N THR A 590 4.73 -32.11 27.51
CA THR A 590 6.07 -32.72 27.64
C THR A 590 6.11 -34.23 27.29
N ASP A 591 5.00 -34.84 26.88
CA ASP A 591 4.98 -36.28 26.61
C ASP A 591 5.92 -36.65 25.46
N ALA A 592 6.68 -37.74 25.67
CA ALA A 592 7.63 -38.33 24.72
C ALA A 592 7.07 -39.59 24.02
N ALA A 593 5.91 -40.08 24.45
CA ALA A 593 5.20 -41.22 23.87
C ALA A 593 3.69 -40.97 23.97
N PRO A 594 3.02 -40.55 22.88
CA PRO A 594 1.57 -40.32 22.89
C PRO A 594 0.80 -41.66 22.95
N LEU A 595 -0.47 -41.61 23.36
CA LEU A 595 -1.37 -42.74 23.22
C LEU A 595 -1.75 -42.90 21.74
N ALA A 596 -1.30 -43.98 21.10
CA ALA A 596 -1.64 -44.28 19.71
C ALA A 596 -3.16 -44.38 19.51
N TYR A 597 -3.66 -43.74 18.45
CA TYR A 597 -5.09 -43.51 18.21
C TYR A 597 -5.55 -43.91 16.80
N ALA A 598 -4.74 -43.65 15.76
CA ALA A 598 -4.98 -44.13 14.40
C ALA A 598 -3.65 -44.39 13.66
N SER A 599 -3.70 -45.14 12.56
CA SER A 599 -2.67 -45.13 11.52
C SER A 599 -3.03 -44.14 10.40
N LEU A 600 -2.01 -43.53 9.80
CA LEU A 600 -2.10 -42.59 8.68
C LEU A 600 -1.22 -43.08 7.53
N ALA A 601 -1.66 -42.93 6.29
CA ALA A 601 -0.85 -43.14 5.07
C ALA A 601 -1.35 -42.24 3.94
N ALA A 602 -0.46 -41.73 3.09
CA ALA A 602 -0.78 -40.70 2.09
C ALA A 602 -1.55 -39.53 2.71
N ILE A 603 -0.84 -38.71 3.50
CA ILE A 603 -1.32 -37.46 4.11
C ILE A 603 -0.13 -36.51 4.10
N GLU A 604 -0.23 -35.40 3.37
CA GLU A 604 0.82 -34.38 3.25
C GLU A 604 0.44 -33.08 3.97
N HIS A 605 -0.84 -32.85 4.24
CA HIS A 605 -1.34 -31.64 4.90
C HIS A 605 -2.00 -31.94 6.25
N VAL A 606 -1.73 -31.11 7.26
CA VAL A 606 -2.25 -31.27 8.63
C VAL A 606 -2.72 -29.93 9.18
N GLU A 607 -3.98 -29.85 9.61
CA GLU A 607 -4.48 -28.77 10.47
C GLU A 607 -4.72 -29.28 11.89
N THR A 608 -4.14 -28.59 12.87
CA THR A 608 -4.22 -28.95 14.30
C THR A 608 -5.46 -28.35 14.98
N LEU A 609 -5.86 -28.94 16.12
CA LEU A 609 -7.09 -28.53 16.81
C LEU A 609 -6.96 -27.16 17.49
N ALA A 610 -7.82 -26.22 17.08
CA ALA A 610 -7.86 -24.86 17.60
C ALA A 610 -8.05 -24.82 19.12
N GLY A 611 -7.10 -24.21 19.83
CA GLY A 611 -7.08 -24.14 21.30
C GLY A 611 -6.45 -25.33 22.03
N GLY A 612 -5.93 -26.34 21.32
CA GLY A 612 -5.20 -27.48 21.89
C GLY A 612 -3.71 -27.20 22.16
N SER A 613 -2.94 -28.26 22.41
CA SER A 613 -1.47 -28.29 22.33
C SER A 613 -1.07 -29.57 21.61
N SER A 614 -0.82 -29.45 20.31
CA SER A 614 -0.54 -30.56 19.41
C SER A 614 0.96 -30.66 19.10
N ARG A 615 1.40 -31.82 18.61
CA ARG A 615 2.72 -31.97 17.97
C ARG A 615 2.53 -32.58 16.59
N VAL A 616 3.17 -32.01 15.57
CA VAL A 616 3.21 -32.56 14.21
C VAL A 616 4.65 -32.90 13.86
N THR A 617 4.88 -34.06 13.26
CA THR A 617 6.15 -34.46 12.65
C THR A 617 5.86 -34.77 11.18
N GLY A 618 6.51 -34.06 10.28
CA GLY A 618 6.46 -34.29 8.85
C GLY A 618 7.29 -35.50 8.41
N ASN A 619 7.62 -35.56 7.12
CA ASN A 619 8.44 -36.60 6.51
C ASN A 619 9.41 -36.00 5.46
N ALA A 620 10.16 -36.84 4.74
CA ALA A 620 11.12 -36.40 3.72
C ALA A 620 10.48 -35.94 2.38
N ARG A 621 9.30 -35.31 2.45
CA ARG A 621 8.57 -34.67 1.33
C ARG A 621 8.03 -33.33 1.84
N ALA A 622 7.79 -32.38 0.94
CA ALA A 622 7.10 -31.15 1.30
C ALA A 622 5.73 -31.44 1.95
N ASN A 623 5.48 -30.86 3.11
CA ASN A 623 4.25 -30.97 3.88
C ASN A 623 3.65 -29.57 4.15
N HIS A 624 2.36 -29.51 4.49
CA HIS A 624 1.68 -28.26 4.86
C HIS A 624 1.04 -28.36 6.24
N ILE A 625 1.63 -27.69 7.22
CA ILE A 625 1.29 -27.83 8.63
C ILE A 625 0.70 -26.52 9.16
N THR A 626 -0.59 -26.55 9.51
CA THR A 626 -1.33 -25.42 10.07
C THR A 626 -1.49 -25.57 11.59
N LEU A 627 -0.89 -24.65 12.34
CA LEU A 627 -0.90 -24.63 13.81
C LEU A 627 -1.95 -23.64 14.34
N LEU A 628 -2.99 -24.17 15.01
CA LEU A 628 -4.16 -23.42 15.51
C LEU A 628 -4.26 -23.39 17.06
N GLY A 629 -3.42 -24.15 17.75
CA GLY A 629 -3.45 -24.36 19.20
C GLY A 629 -2.93 -23.19 20.04
N LEU A 630 -2.75 -23.45 21.33
CA LEU A 630 -2.22 -22.49 22.31
C LEU A 630 -0.70 -22.59 22.47
N ASP A 631 -0.16 -23.80 22.31
CA ASP A 631 1.27 -24.15 22.41
C ASP A 631 1.51 -25.39 21.55
N ASP A 632 1.54 -25.20 20.22
CA ASP A 632 1.75 -26.28 19.25
C ASP A 632 3.22 -26.44 18.89
N GLN A 633 3.59 -27.67 18.53
CA GLN A 633 4.94 -28.03 18.09
C GLN A 633 4.87 -28.62 16.67
N ALA A 634 5.80 -28.26 15.79
CA ALA A 634 5.95 -28.89 14.49
C ALA A 634 7.42 -29.19 14.15
N ARG A 635 7.59 -30.22 13.31
CA ARG A 635 8.81 -30.52 12.55
C ARG A 635 8.40 -30.77 11.11
N GLY A 636 9.15 -30.23 10.16
CA GLY A 636 9.05 -30.57 8.75
C GLY A 636 9.77 -31.89 8.48
N GLY A 637 10.80 -31.84 7.64
CA GLY A 637 11.74 -32.94 7.46
C GLY A 637 12.95 -32.55 6.61
N ASP A 638 13.11 -33.23 5.48
CA ASP A 638 14.11 -32.94 4.44
C ASP A 638 13.39 -32.44 3.15
N GLY A 639 12.35 -31.62 3.29
CA GLY A 639 11.47 -31.15 2.19
C GLY A 639 11.16 -29.65 2.24
N ASP A 640 10.61 -29.11 1.14
CA ASP A 640 10.18 -27.70 1.04
C ASP A 640 8.89 -27.44 1.86
N ASP A 641 8.99 -27.36 3.19
CA ASP A 641 7.83 -27.38 4.09
C ASP A 641 7.12 -26.02 4.23
N ARG A 642 5.82 -26.08 4.53
CA ARG A 642 4.96 -24.88 4.69
C ARG A 642 4.25 -24.88 6.03
N PHE A 643 4.50 -23.85 6.84
CA PHE A 643 3.95 -23.69 8.18
C PHE A 643 3.02 -22.49 8.27
N THR A 644 1.73 -22.72 8.55
CA THR A 644 0.76 -21.65 8.76
C THR A 644 0.44 -21.52 10.25
N LEU A 645 1.06 -20.54 10.91
CA LEU A 645 1.02 -20.32 12.34
C LEU A 645 -0.05 -19.30 12.70
N LYS A 646 -1.22 -19.78 13.16
CA LYS A 646 -2.38 -18.98 13.58
C LYS A 646 -2.66 -19.05 15.09
N GLY A 647 -2.10 -20.05 15.77
CA GLY A 647 -2.23 -20.30 17.20
C GLY A 647 -1.66 -19.18 18.10
N THR A 648 -1.79 -19.35 19.42
CA THR A 648 -1.30 -18.35 20.40
C THR A 648 0.23 -18.38 20.52
N ALA A 649 0.80 -19.58 20.66
CA ALA A 649 2.23 -19.81 20.59
C ALA A 649 2.53 -21.06 19.76
N SER A 650 3.70 -21.10 19.14
CA SER A 650 4.15 -22.23 18.33
C SER A 650 5.66 -22.39 18.36
N ARG A 651 6.15 -23.63 18.33
CA ARG A 651 7.54 -23.97 18.07
C ARG A 651 7.64 -24.84 16.82
N VAL A 652 8.44 -24.42 15.86
CA VAL A 652 8.63 -25.16 14.61
C VAL A 652 10.13 -25.38 14.39
N ALA A 653 10.50 -26.56 13.93
CA ALA A 653 11.68 -26.72 13.09
C ALA A 653 11.18 -27.01 11.68
N GLY A 654 11.74 -26.37 10.65
CA GLY A 654 11.52 -26.79 9.27
C GLY A 654 12.32 -28.07 9.05
N GLY A 655 13.48 -27.93 8.45
CA GLY A 655 14.57 -28.89 8.61
C GLY A 655 15.70 -28.62 7.64
N ALA A 656 15.70 -29.36 6.54
CA ALA A 656 16.45 -29.02 5.34
C ALA A 656 15.48 -28.88 4.16
N GLY A 657 15.43 -27.69 3.58
CA GLY A 657 14.53 -27.36 2.46
C GLY A 657 14.35 -25.85 2.34
N ASN A 658 13.56 -25.41 1.35
CA ASN A 658 13.20 -24.00 1.19
C ASN A 658 11.96 -23.70 2.05
N ASP A 659 12.11 -23.61 3.37
CA ASP A 659 10.97 -23.60 4.30
C ASP A 659 10.20 -22.28 4.33
N HIS A 660 8.87 -22.35 4.37
CA HIS A 660 7.97 -21.21 4.30
C HIS A 660 7.09 -21.08 5.55
N TYR A 661 7.34 -20.05 6.37
CA TYR A 661 6.58 -19.78 7.59
C TYR A 661 5.65 -18.59 7.39
N ARG A 662 4.36 -18.75 7.68
CA ARG A 662 3.40 -17.63 7.79
C ARG A 662 2.97 -17.45 9.23
N ILE A 663 3.29 -16.29 9.82
CA ILE A 663 2.97 -15.94 11.20
C ILE A 663 1.79 -14.95 11.20
N ALA A 664 0.66 -15.38 11.75
CA ALA A 664 -0.55 -14.57 11.80
C ALA A 664 -0.41 -13.35 12.72
N ALA A 665 -1.16 -12.29 12.41
CA ALA A 665 -1.22 -11.06 13.20
C ALA A 665 -1.70 -11.25 14.65
N THR A 666 -2.31 -12.39 14.99
CA THR A 666 -2.83 -12.75 16.32
C THR A 666 -1.85 -13.55 17.19
N THR A 667 -0.84 -14.19 16.60
CA THR A 667 0.11 -15.06 17.31
C THR A 667 1.03 -14.24 18.21
N ARG A 668 1.24 -14.69 19.45
CA ARG A 668 2.04 -13.97 20.47
C ARG A 668 3.50 -14.38 20.45
N THR A 669 3.79 -15.68 20.42
CA THR A 669 5.16 -16.18 20.60
C THR A 669 5.47 -17.30 19.60
N VAL A 670 6.42 -17.06 18.69
CA VAL A 670 6.93 -18.08 17.77
C VAL A 670 8.39 -18.38 18.07
N THR A 671 8.74 -19.66 18.12
CA THR A 671 10.13 -20.13 18.04
C THR A 671 10.31 -20.91 16.75
N LEU A 672 11.23 -20.48 15.89
CA LEU A 672 11.70 -21.25 14.74
C LEU A 672 13.07 -21.86 15.06
N ASP A 673 13.38 -22.98 14.43
CA ASP A 673 14.67 -23.65 14.43
C ASP A 673 14.99 -24.02 12.97
N GLU A 674 16.15 -23.58 12.50
CA GLU A 674 16.37 -23.26 11.09
C GLU A 674 17.83 -23.50 10.73
N ASP A 675 18.11 -24.50 9.89
CA ASP A 675 19.46 -25.08 9.81
C ASP A 675 20.46 -24.22 9.03
N GLY A 676 19.96 -23.36 8.13
CA GLY A 676 20.72 -22.37 7.38
C GLY A 676 21.42 -22.88 6.13
N ARG A 677 21.10 -24.09 5.64
CA ARG A 677 21.65 -24.63 4.38
C ARG A 677 20.97 -24.05 3.14
N GLU A 678 19.67 -23.77 3.22
CA GLU A 678 18.84 -23.29 2.10
C GLU A 678 17.98 -22.07 2.49
N PRO A 679 17.40 -21.33 1.52
CA PRO A 679 16.72 -20.05 1.80
C PRO A 679 15.27 -20.16 2.30
N SER A 680 15.10 -20.07 3.61
CA SER A 680 13.78 -20.05 4.26
C SER A 680 13.13 -18.66 4.32
N THR A 681 11.82 -18.60 4.10
CA THR A 681 11.03 -17.35 4.02
C THR A 681 10.01 -17.24 5.16
N VAL A 682 10.12 -16.16 5.95
CA VAL A 682 9.24 -15.83 7.07
C VAL A 682 8.28 -14.69 6.69
N VAL A 683 7.06 -15.06 6.29
CA VAL A 683 5.95 -14.13 6.06
C VAL A 683 5.33 -13.73 7.40
N LEU A 684 5.55 -12.48 7.80
CA LEU A 684 4.91 -11.85 8.94
C LEU A 684 3.62 -11.17 8.47
N ASP A 685 2.45 -11.60 8.93
CA ASP A 685 1.21 -10.82 8.79
C ASP A 685 1.19 -9.58 9.72
N TRP A 686 2.37 -9.17 10.21
CA TRP A 686 2.61 -7.96 11.00
C TRP A 686 2.85 -6.76 10.07
N PRO A 687 2.33 -5.57 10.41
CA PRO A 687 2.66 -4.35 9.69
C PRO A 687 4.12 -3.95 9.89
N MET A 688 4.80 -3.46 8.85
CA MET A 688 6.18 -2.95 8.98
C MET A 688 6.27 -1.84 10.06
N GLU A 689 5.24 -0.98 10.17
CA GLU A 689 5.17 0.10 11.17
C GLU A 689 5.06 -0.38 12.63
N ARG A 690 4.68 -1.65 12.87
CA ARG A 690 4.52 -2.23 14.22
C ARG A 690 5.74 -2.99 14.72
N ILE A 691 6.65 -3.41 13.84
CA ILE A 691 7.91 -4.08 14.21
C ILE A 691 8.80 -3.11 14.98
N GLN A 692 9.24 -3.52 16.18
CA GLN A 692 9.91 -2.67 17.16
C GLN A 692 11.44 -2.86 17.17
N SER A 693 11.91 -4.11 17.21
CA SER A 693 13.34 -4.42 17.28
C SER A 693 13.70 -5.72 16.57
N TRP A 694 14.95 -5.80 16.12
CA TRP A 694 15.62 -6.99 15.59
C TRP A 694 16.95 -7.11 16.33
N ARG A 695 17.16 -8.19 17.09
CA ARG A 695 18.33 -8.33 17.99
C ARG A 695 18.86 -9.75 18.03
N ILE A 696 20.17 -9.93 18.04
CA ILE A 696 20.78 -11.22 18.41
C ILE A 696 20.84 -11.30 19.93
N VAL A 697 20.08 -12.23 20.51
CA VAL A 697 20.03 -12.50 21.96
C VAL A 697 20.64 -13.88 22.19
N GLY A 698 21.80 -13.92 22.85
CA GLY A 698 22.65 -15.11 22.83
C GLY A 698 23.07 -15.43 21.40
N THR A 699 22.57 -16.54 20.85
CA THR A 699 22.78 -16.99 19.46
C THR A 699 21.55 -16.87 18.55
N ALA A 700 20.39 -16.47 19.07
CA ALA A 700 19.13 -16.44 18.35
C ALA A 700 18.78 -15.04 17.83
N LEU A 701 18.17 -14.95 16.64
CA LEU A 701 17.58 -13.70 16.15
C LEU A 701 16.18 -13.52 16.75
N VAL A 702 16.01 -12.48 17.56
CA VAL A 702 14.74 -12.09 18.18
C VAL A 702 14.17 -10.88 17.45
N VAL A 703 12.91 -10.99 17.02
CA VAL A 703 12.14 -9.92 16.38
C VAL A 703 10.92 -9.62 17.24
N THR A 704 10.73 -8.36 17.65
CA THR A 704 9.56 -7.95 18.44
C THR A 704 8.64 -7.00 17.67
N SER A 705 7.33 -7.08 17.95
CA SER A 705 6.29 -6.25 17.33
C SER A 705 5.20 -5.90 18.34
N LEU A 706 4.59 -4.72 18.18
CA LEU A 706 3.38 -4.38 18.94
C LEU A 706 2.23 -5.33 18.55
N PRO A 707 1.37 -5.75 19.50
CA PRO A 707 0.30 -6.73 19.27
C PRO A 707 -0.97 -6.11 18.66
N ASP A 708 -1.20 -4.84 18.91
CA ASP A 708 -2.23 -4.00 18.30
C ASP A 708 -1.66 -2.60 18.06
N ASP A 709 -2.46 -1.71 17.49
CA ASP A 709 -2.03 -0.34 17.23
C ASP A 709 -1.90 0.47 18.54
N ASN A 710 -2.57 0.07 19.62
CA ASN A 710 -2.50 0.75 20.92
C ASN A 710 -1.21 0.42 21.70
N GLY A 711 -0.51 -0.65 21.32
CA GLY A 711 0.71 -1.13 21.97
C GLY A 711 0.46 -1.80 23.31
N GLN A 712 -0.75 -2.32 23.58
CA GLN A 712 -1.07 -2.87 24.91
C GLN A 712 -0.40 -4.25 25.12
N PRO A 713 0.37 -4.46 26.20
CA PRO A 713 1.19 -5.67 26.37
C PRO A 713 0.37 -6.95 26.58
N PRO A 714 0.96 -8.15 26.39
CA PRO A 714 2.35 -8.40 25.99
C PRO A 714 2.62 -8.22 24.48
N GLU A 715 3.85 -7.84 24.14
CA GLU A 715 4.35 -7.77 22.76
C GLU A 715 4.26 -9.11 22.02
N GLN A 716 4.35 -9.07 20.69
CA GLN A 716 4.56 -10.24 19.85
C GLN A 716 6.06 -10.46 19.69
N GLN A 717 6.50 -11.73 19.78
CA GLN A 717 7.89 -12.12 19.66
C GLN A 717 8.05 -13.31 18.71
N LEU A 718 8.92 -13.15 17.72
CA LEU A 718 9.51 -14.23 16.94
C LEU A 718 10.95 -14.43 17.44
N THR A 719 11.34 -15.68 17.63
CA THR A 719 12.72 -16.08 17.95
C THR A 719 13.16 -17.13 16.94
N ILE A 720 14.24 -16.90 16.21
CA ILE A 720 14.84 -17.89 15.30
C ILE A 720 16.13 -18.39 15.93
N SER A 721 16.15 -19.69 16.20
CA SER A 721 17.27 -20.42 16.82
C SER A 721 18.37 -20.68 15.79
N GLY A 722 19.56 -21.10 16.23
CA GLY A 722 20.63 -21.57 15.32
C GLY A 722 21.31 -20.51 14.43
N VAL A 723 20.84 -19.25 14.41
CA VAL A 723 21.39 -18.19 13.54
C VAL A 723 22.89 -17.97 13.73
N TYR A 724 23.39 -18.09 14.96
CA TYR A 724 24.82 -18.16 15.27
C TYR A 724 25.15 -19.46 16.02
N ARG A 725 26.36 -19.98 15.79
CA ARG A 725 27.02 -20.94 16.69
C ARG A 725 27.97 -20.20 17.64
N ASN A 726 28.34 -20.82 18.77
CA ASN A 726 29.15 -20.18 19.82
C ASN A 726 30.44 -20.96 20.08
N ASP A 727 31.45 -20.71 19.26
CA ASP A 727 32.76 -21.37 19.24
C ASP A 727 33.84 -20.35 19.63
N ASP A 728 33.98 -20.11 20.94
CA ASP A 728 34.72 -19.00 21.61
C ASP A 728 34.24 -17.57 21.25
N GLU A 729 33.92 -17.30 19.99
CA GLU A 729 33.11 -16.16 19.53
C GLU A 729 31.80 -16.66 18.88
N ARG A 730 30.79 -15.78 18.76
CA ARG A 730 29.58 -16.12 18.02
C ARG A 730 29.86 -16.02 16.53
N GLN A 731 29.79 -17.13 15.81
CA GLN A 731 30.02 -17.21 14.37
C GLN A 731 28.68 -17.40 13.64
N LEU A 732 28.48 -16.67 12.55
CA LEU A 732 27.25 -16.71 11.75
C LEU A 732 27.07 -18.11 11.13
N GLN A 733 25.89 -18.69 11.30
CA GLN A 733 25.52 -20.00 10.76
C GLN A 733 24.41 -19.88 9.70
N ASN A 734 23.41 -19.01 9.90
CA ASN A 734 22.30 -18.82 8.95
C ASN A 734 22.18 -17.34 8.52
N ASP A 735 22.41 -17.07 7.23
CA ASP A 735 22.23 -15.76 6.57
C ASP A 735 21.24 -15.84 5.38
N LEU A 736 20.49 -16.94 5.27
CA LEU A 736 19.60 -17.21 4.12
C LEU A 736 18.13 -16.82 4.40
N LEU A 737 17.84 -16.38 5.64
CA LEU A 737 16.51 -15.96 6.09
C LEU A 737 16.03 -14.68 5.40
N LEU A 738 14.89 -14.76 4.73
CA LEU A 738 14.14 -13.61 4.22
C LEU A 738 12.85 -13.40 4.99
N PHE A 739 12.45 -12.14 5.17
CA PHE A 739 11.22 -11.76 5.86
C PHE A 739 10.33 -10.94 4.94
N VAL A 740 9.01 -11.18 4.98
CA VAL A 740 8.01 -10.43 4.21
C VAL A 740 6.97 -9.86 5.16
N THR A 741 6.76 -8.54 5.19
CA THR A 741 5.70 -7.93 6.03
C THR A 741 4.33 -8.03 5.37
N ARG A 742 3.26 -7.77 6.13
CA ARG A 742 1.86 -7.78 5.66
C ARG A 742 1.62 -6.92 4.42
N GLU A 743 2.33 -5.80 4.30
CA GLU A 743 2.24 -4.88 3.16
C GLU A 743 3.08 -5.34 1.94
N GLY A 744 3.91 -6.38 2.07
CA GLY A 744 4.76 -6.92 1.01
C GLY A 744 6.21 -6.42 1.01
N PHE A 745 6.69 -5.73 2.05
CA PHE A 745 8.10 -5.35 2.14
C PHE A 745 8.97 -6.60 2.31
N THR A 746 9.93 -6.80 1.42
CA THR A 746 10.91 -7.89 1.52
C THR A 746 12.17 -7.38 2.22
N LEU A 747 12.56 -8.06 3.29
CA LEU A 747 13.58 -7.64 4.25
C LEU A 747 14.63 -8.74 4.41
N LYS A 748 15.92 -8.38 4.41
CA LYS A 748 17.03 -9.25 4.85
C LYS A 748 17.72 -8.62 6.08
N PRO A 749 17.98 -9.39 7.15
CA PRO A 749 18.80 -8.92 8.26
C PRO A 749 20.27 -8.80 7.88
N ASP A 750 20.94 -7.76 8.40
CA ASP A 750 22.35 -7.49 8.16
C ASP A 750 23.19 -8.12 9.28
N LEU A 751 23.51 -9.40 9.12
CA LEU A 751 24.16 -10.24 10.12
C LEU A 751 25.70 -10.20 9.96
N PRO A 752 26.48 -9.76 10.97
CA PRO A 752 27.94 -9.86 10.94
C PRO A 752 28.42 -11.31 10.98
N ALA A 753 29.46 -11.65 10.20
CA ALA A 753 30.03 -13.00 10.17
C ALA A 753 30.56 -13.49 11.53
N THR A 754 30.96 -12.56 12.41
CA THR A 754 31.34 -12.82 13.80
C THR A 754 30.79 -11.74 14.73
N LEU A 755 30.42 -12.13 15.96
CA LEU A 755 29.99 -11.24 17.04
C LEU A 755 30.74 -11.56 18.35
N PRO A 756 31.41 -10.58 18.98
CA PRO A 756 32.15 -10.82 20.22
C PRO A 756 31.22 -11.00 21.43
N GLY A 757 31.69 -11.80 22.40
CA GLY A 757 31.02 -12.03 23.69
C GLY A 757 29.58 -12.55 23.57
N THR A 758 28.79 -12.39 24.63
CA THR A 758 27.40 -12.90 24.72
C THR A 758 26.35 -11.79 24.86
N ALA A 759 26.73 -10.52 24.74
CA ALA A 759 25.81 -9.40 24.86
C ALA A 759 24.81 -9.33 23.69
N ASP A 760 23.61 -8.79 23.96
CA ASP A 760 22.62 -8.49 22.94
C ASP A 760 23.21 -7.55 21.86
N HIS A 761 22.89 -7.79 20.59
CA HIS A 761 23.35 -6.99 19.47
C HIS A 761 22.19 -6.55 18.58
N ASP A 762 22.00 -5.25 18.40
CA ASP A 762 20.97 -4.69 17.51
C ASP A 762 21.30 -4.96 16.04
N VAL A 763 20.39 -5.62 15.33
CA VAL A 763 20.53 -5.99 13.93
C VAL A 763 19.90 -4.92 13.04
N ARG A 764 20.65 -4.47 12.04
CA ARG A 764 20.13 -3.59 10.97
C ARG A 764 19.43 -4.42 9.91
N ILE A 765 18.41 -3.87 9.28
CA ILE A 765 17.66 -4.55 8.22
C ILE A 765 17.81 -3.80 6.90
N THR A 766 18.08 -4.53 5.82
CA THR A 766 18.04 -4.02 4.45
C THR A 766 16.72 -4.35 3.79
N VAL A 767 16.04 -3.34 3.24
CA VAL A 767 14.86 -3.53 2.37
C VAL A 767 15.34 -3.92 0.97
N LEU A 768 14.96 -5.11 0.52
CA LEU A 768 15.25 -5.62 -0.82
C LEU A 768 14.16 -5.24 -1.83
N SER A 769 12.90 -5.23 -1.40
CA SER A 769 11.74 -4.81 -2.20
C SER A 769 10.71 -4.09 -1.33
N LEU A 770 9.99 -3.14 -1.91
CA LEU A 770 8.99 -2.33 -1.22
C LEU A 770 7.60 -2.96 -1.33
N GLY A 771 6.89 -2.98 -0.20
CA GLY A 771 5.47 -3.28 -0.16
C GLY A 771 4.60 -2.07 -0.54
N GLN A 772 3.30 -2.19 -0.29
CA GLN A 772 2.36 -1.08 -0.38
C GLN A 772 2.73 0.01 0.63
N LEU A 773 3.14 1.18 0.12
CA LEU A 773 3.42 2.35 0.95
C LEU A 773 2.12 2.89 1.59
N PRO A 774 2.15 3.31 2.87
CA PRO A 774 1.02 3.99 3.49
C PRO A 774 0.77 5.36 2.82
N PRO A 775 -0.49 5.86 2.78
CA PRO A 775 -0.77 7.20 2.28
C PRO A 775 -0.11 8.26 3.17
N ALA A 776 0.53 9.25 2.55
CA ALA A 776 1.22 10.33 3.26
C ALA A 776 0.23 11.23 4.03
N PRO A 777 0.60 11.79 5.20
CA PRO A 777 -0.23 12.72 5.95
C PRO A 777 -0.31 14.11 5.28
N GLN A 778 -1.43 14.79 5.46
CA GLN A 778 -1.67 16.11 4.88
C GLN A 778 -0.83 17.20 5.60
N PRO A 779 -0.02 18.01 4.91
CA PRO A 779 0.70 19.12 5.54
C PRO A 779 -0.25 20.19 6.08
N VAL A 780 0.12 20.77 7.22
CA VAL A 780 -0.60 21.86 7.88
C VAL A 780 0.31 23.07 8.00
N ASN A 781 -0.21 24.25 7.67
CA ASN A 781 0.55 25.51 7.54
C ASN A 781 0.03 26.62 8.49
N GLY A 782 -0.72 26.25 9.54
CA GLY A 782 -1.36 27.17 10.47
C GLY A 782 -2.79 27.53 10.13
N GLY A 783 -3.48 28.12 11.11
CA GLY A 783 -4.91 28.42 11.05
C GLY A 783 -5.79 27.27 11.56
N ASP A 784 -7.08 27.34 11.21
CA ASP A 784 -8.14 26.48 11.76
C ASP A 784 -8.51 25.33 10.80
N TYR A 785 -8.53 24.10 11.33
CA TYR A 785 -8.84 22.86 10.60
C TYR A 785 -9.95 22.06 11.31
N PRO A 786 -10.97 21.54 10.62
CA PRO A 786 -11.93 20.63 11.23
C PRO A 786 -11.28 19.25 11.48
N LEU A 787 -11.58 18.64 12.62
CA LEU A 787 -11.14 17.29 12.98
C LEU A 787 -12.33 16.44 13.44
N PRO A 788 -12.58 15.26 12.85
CA PRO A 788 -11.82 14.64 11.76
C PRO A 788 -12.21 15.19 10.38
N GLY A 789 -11.29 15.92 9.74
CA GLY A 789 -11.47 16.51 8.42
C GLY A 789 -11.40 15.49 7.27
N THR A 790 -11.02 15.95 6.09
CA THR A 790 -10.98 15.12 4.87
C THR A 790 -9.79 14.15 4.78
N SER A 791 -8.75 14.31 5.59
CA SER A 791 -7.60 13.39 5.58
C SER A 791 -7.94 12.06 6.26
N THR A 792 -7.60 10.95 5.59
CA THR A 792 -7.64 9.59 6.15
C THR A 792 -6.27 9.09 6.62
N SER A 793 -5.19 9.71 6.16
CA SER A 793 -3.79 9.36 6.49
C SER A 793 -3.24 10.07 7.73
N GLY A 794 -3.96 11.09 8.20
CA GLY A 794 -3.54 11.99 9.28
C GLY A 794 -3.08 13.36 8.79
N TYR A 795 -2.61 14.19 9.72
CA TYR A 795 -2.09 15.53 9.45
C TYR A 795 -0.64 15.65 9.90
N PHE A 796 0.12 16.56 9.29
CA PHE A 796 1.54 16.79 9.57
C PHE A 796 1.80 18.25 9.94
N LEU A 797 2.27 18.49 11.16
CA LEU A 797 2.69 19.79 11.67
C LEU A 797 4.23 19.85 11.67
N ALA A 798 4.78 20.67 10.78
CA ALA A 798 6.22 20.95 10.71
C ALA A 798 6.68 21.93 11.81
N ARG A 799 8.01 22.00 12.01
CA ARG A 799 8.68 23.08 12.76
C ARG A 799 8.29 24.47 12.28
N GLN A 800 8.32 25.45 13.18
CA GLN A 800 8.13 26.88 12.91
C GLN A 800 6.83 27.19 12.14
N THR A 801 5.83 26.32 12.23
CA THR A 801 4.54 26.53 11.58
C THR A 801 3.74 27.57 12.36
N LEU A 802 2.95 28.40 11.68
CA LEU A 802 2.04 29.33 12.35
C LEU A 802 1.05 28.57 13.25
N ASP A 803 0.59 29.24 14.30
CA ASP A 803 -0.32 28.63 15.30
C ASP A 803 -1.51 27.93 14.63
N THR A 804 -1.77 26.71 15.09
CA THR A 804 -2.67 25.75 14.44
C THR A 804 -3.77 25.32 15.41
N THR A 805 -5.03 25.46 15.00
CA THR A 805 -6.19 24.97 15.77
C THR A 805 -6.88 23.84 15.03
N PHE A 806 -6.96 22.66 15.64
CA PHE A 806 -7.93 21.64 15.23
C PHE A 806 -9.23 21.84 16.00
N GLN A 807 -10.32 22.10 15.28
CA GLN A 807 -11.67 22.17 15.82
C GLN A 807 -12.27 20.76 15.81
N VAL A 808 -12.37 20.13 16.99
CA VAL A 808 -12.75 18.72 17.12
C VAL A 808 -14.27 18.58 17.23
N GLY A 809 -14.84 17.68 16.44
CA GLY A 809 -16.24 17.25 16.51
C GLY A 809 -16.35 15.73 16.47
N ALA A 810 -17.53 15.21 16.85
CA ALA A 810 -17.76 13.76 16.94
C ALA A 810 -17.93 13.08 15.55
N ASP A 811 -17.30 11.92 15.39
CA ASP A 811 -17.43 11.05 14.20
C ASP A 811 -17.52 9.58 14.63
N ALA A 812 -18.69 8.96 14.41
CA ALA A 812 -18.92 7.55 14.74
C ALA A 812 -18.32 6.56 13.71
N THR A 813 -17.72 7.05 12.61
CA THR A 813 -17.20 6.21 11.51
C THR A 813 -15.69 6.01 11.54
N ARG A 814 -14.94 6.86 12.26
CA ARG A 814 -13.47 6.81 12.34
C ARG A 814 -13.03 6.81 13.81
N PRO A 815 -12.38 5.75 14.32
CA PRO A 815 -12.07 5.64 15.75
C PRO A 815 -10.98 6.60 16.22
N SER A 816 -10.09 7.06 15.33
CA SER A 816 -9.12 8.11 15.65
C SER A 816 -8.57 8.85 14.42
N THR A 817 -7.84 9.93 14.67
CA THR A 817 -7.00 10.65 13.68
C THR A 817 -5.60 10.83 14.25
N THR A 818 -4.57 10.57 13.42
CA THR A 818 -3.17 10.77 13.81
C THR A 818 -2.66 12.15 13.38
N LEU A 819 -1.96 12.82 14.28
CA LEU A 819 -1.22 14.06 14.06
C LEU A 819 0.28 13.74 14.17
N TYR A 820 1.00 13.88 13.06
CA TYR A 820 2.45 13.76 12.98
C TYR A 820 3.07 15.12 13.30
N LEU A 821 3.92 15.17 14.33
CA LEU A 821 4.51 16.40 14.85
C LEU A 821 6.03 16.34 14.64
N ASP A 822 6.61 17.29 13.90
CA ASP A 822 8.05 17.38 13.58
C ASP A 822 8.94 17.81 14.77
N TYR A 823 8.54 17.40 15.97
CA TYR A 823 9.15 17.70 17.27
C TYR A 823 9.43 16.38 17.98
N ALA A 824 10.54 16.28 18.71
CA ALA A 824 10.78 15.19 19.66
C ALA A 824 9.94 15.42 20.94
N SER A 825 9.72 14.37 21.74
CA SER A 825 8.92 14.47 22.98
C SER A 825 9.47 15.46 24.01
N GLU A 826 10.79 15.65 24.03
CA GLU A 826 11.48 16.65 24.85
C GLU A 826 11.25 18.11 24.38
N GLU A 827 10.85 18.33 23.13
CA GLU A 827 10.62 19.68 22.57
C GLU A 827 9.20 20.21 22.86
N ILE A 828 8.34 19.42 23.54
CA ILE A 828 7.10 19.92 24.13
C ILE A 828 7.44 20.69 25.41
N GLU A 829 7.52 22.02 25.33
CA GLU A 829 7.82 22.90 26.47
C GLU A 829 6.68 22.89 27.49
N GLN A 830 5.44 22.99 27.02
CA GLN A 830 4.25 23.13 27.86
C GLN A 830 3.04 22.45 27.23
N VAL A 831 2.18 21.88 28.08
CA VAL A 831 0.83 21.45 27.73
C VAL A 831 -0.13 22.10 28.71
N SER A 832 -1.17 22.78 28.21
CA SER A 832 -2.16 23.47 29.03
C SER A 832 -3.56 22.96 28.68
N ALA A 833 -4.29 22.45 29.66
CA ALA A 833 -5.71 22.15 29.51
C ALA A 833 -6.52 23.36 30.01
N VAL A 834 -7.27 23.98 29.10
CA VAL A 834 -8.17 25.11 29.37
C VAL A 834 -9.60 24.64 29.23
N TYR A 835 -10.49 24.99 30.16
CA TYR A 835 -11.92 24.68 30.07
C TYR A 835 -12.74 25.66 30.91
N ARG A 836 -14.04 25.74 30.66
CA ARG A 836 -15.00 26.43 31.53
C ARG A 836 -15.73 25.42 32.41
N VAL A 837 -15.97 25.78 33.67
CA VAL A 837 -16.86 25.03 34.57
C VAL A 837 -17.91 25.96 35.17
N ALA A 838 -19.16 25.48 35.18
CA ALA A 838 -20.29 26.11 35.83
C ALA A 838 -20.77 25.23 36.98
N ALA A 839 -21.12 25.85 38.11
CA ALA A 839 -21.67 25.17 39.28
C ALA A 839 -23.13 25.61 39.51
N ARG A 840 -24.06 24.65 39.56
CA ARG A 840 -25.48 24.90 39.88
C ARG A 840 -25.95 24.03 41.05
N ARG A 841 -26.74 24.59 41.97
CA ARG A 841 -27.26 23.85 43.13
C ARG A 841 -28.68 23.37 42.88
N ILE A 842 -28.94 22.10 43.14
CA ILE A 842 -30.27 21.47 43.04
C ILE A 842 -30.56 20.76 44.37
N GLY A 843 -31.31 21.43 45.24
CA GLY A 843 -31.61 20.96 46.60
C GLY A 843 -30.35 20.82 47.46
N ALA A 844 -30.05 19.57 47.86
CA ALA A 844 -28.90 19.23 48.70
C ALA A 844 -27.58 19.09 47.92
N PHE A 845 -27.63 18.96 46.59
CA PHE A 845 -26.49 18.62 45.74
C PHE A 845 -26.06 19.80 44.87
N ASN A 846 -24.78 19.86 44.53
CA ASN A 846 -24.25 20.79 43.53
C ASN A 846 -23.83 20.00 42.28
N TYR A 847 -24.11 20.54 41.11
CA TYR A 847 -23.80 19.92 39.81
C TYR A 847 -22.75 20.76 39.11
N LEU A 848 -21.77 20.09 38.50
CA LEU A 848 -20.68 20.68 37.73
C LEU A 848 -20.86 20.34 36.25
N ASP A 849 -21.08 21.37 35.44
CA ASP A 849 -21.21 21.29 33.98
C ASP A 849 -20.00 21.97 33.32
N TYR A 850 -19.45 21.37 32.27
CA TYR A 850 -18.20 21.79 31.62
C TYR A 850 -18.42 22.29 30.18
N SER A 851 -17.61 23.23 29.70
CA SER A 851 -17.61 23.69 28.29
C SER A 851 -16.24 24.26 27.84
N ASP A 852 -16.15 24.75 26.60
CA ASP A 852 -15.03 25.53 26.05
C ASP A 852 -13.64 24.84 26.13
N ALA A 853 -13.59 23.50 26.11
CA ALA A 853 -12.37 22.73 26.35
C ALA A 853 -11.32 22.93 25.23
N ARG A 854 -10.08 23.29 25.58
CA ARG A 854 -8.94 23.41 24.65
C ARG A 854 -7.67 22.82 25.26
N LEU A 855 -7.00 21.92 24.54
CA LEU A 855 -5.66 21.44 24.90
C LEU A 855 -4.64 22.17 24.05
N ILE A 856 -3.75 22.92 24.67
CA ILE A 856 -2.74 23.75 23.98
C ILE A 856 -1.36 23.15 24.26
N LEU A 857 -0.68 22.69 23.22
CA LEU A 857 0.72 22.28 23.24
C LEU A 857 1.57 23.44 22.70
N ARG A 858 2.62 23.83 23.42
CA ARG A 858 3.61 24.85 22.99
C ARG A 858 4.99 24.19 22.90
N PHE A 859 5.63 24.35 21.74
CA PHE A 859 6.95 23.78 21.44
C PHE A 859 8.07 24.79 21.67
N HIS A 860 9.33 24.34 21.67
CA HIS A 860 10.51 25.20 21.92
C HIS A 860 10.63 26.42 20.99
N ASP A 861 10.23 26.30 19.71
CA ASP A 861 10.19 27.40 18.74
C ASP A 861 8.96 28.31 18.88
N GLN A 862 8.17 28.11 19.94
CA GLN A 862 6.98 28.86 20.34
C GLN A 862 5.75 28.67 19.46
N THR A 863 5.80 27.81 18.43
CA THR A 863 4.60 27.33 17.71
C THR A 863 3.60 26.70 18.69
N GLN A 864 2.31 27.01 18.54
CA GLN A 864 1.23 26.42 19.32
C GLN A 864 0.32 25.52 18.49
N LEU A 865 0.01 24.35 19.07
CA LEU A 865 -1.00 23.41 18.57
C LEU A 865 -2.16 23.37 19.56
N THR A 866 -3.34 23.84 19.13
CA THR A 866 -4.57 23.83 19.92
C THR A 866 -5.53 22.75 19.43
N LEU A 867 -5.92 21.82 20.31
CA LEU A 867 -7.04 20.91 20.11
C LEU A 867 -8.27 21.52 20.80
N LYS A 868 -9.09 22.23 20.02
CA LYS A 868 -10.29 22.94 20.48
C LYS A 868 -11.48 21.98 20.46
N ASP A 869 -12.30 22.05 21.51
CA ASP A 869 -13.51 21.26 21.74
C ASP A 869 -13.24 19.73 21.74
N TRP A 870 -12.01 19.29 22.06
CA TRP A 870 -11.58 17.87 22.03
C TRP A 870 -12.34 16.96 23.01
N LEU A 871 -13.02 17.57 23.99
CA LEU A 871 -13.93 16.93 24.94
C LEU A 871 -15.29 17.62 24.87
N ALA A 872 -16.35 16.82 24.91
CA ALA A 872 -17.72 17.24 25.15
C ALA A 872 -18.07 17.10 26.65
N PRO A 873 -19.16 17.75 27.12
CA PRO A 873 -19.80 17.36 28.38
C PRO A 873 -20.30 15.93 28.26
N GLY A 874 -20.07 15.09 29.28
CA GLY A 874 -20.47 13.69 29.24
C GLY A 874 -21.98 13.51 29.00
N THR A 875 -22.35 12.58 28.11
CA THR A 875 -23.75 12.33 27.71
C THR A 875 -24.55 11.55 28.76
N GLY A 876 -23.88 10.97 29.76
CA GLY A 876 -24.49 10.21 30.86
C GLY A 876 -25.24 11.07 31.89
N LYS A 877 -26.02 10.41 32.75
CA LYS A 877 -26.63 11.06 33.93
C LYS A 877 -25.53 11.45 34.94
N PRO A 878 -25.52 12.69 35.47
CA PRO A 878 -24.51 13.09 36.46
C PRO A 878 -24.48 12.21 37.71
N THR A 879 -23.36 11.54 37.94
CA THR A 879 -23.11 10.68 39.10
C THR A 879 -22.51 11.47 40.26
N ASP A 880 -22.64 10.96 41.49
CA ASP A 880 -21.97 11.54 42.66
C ASP A 880 -20.45 11.32 42.53
N VAL A 881 -19.68 12.41 42.56
CA VAL A 881 -18.21 12.44 42.48
C VAL A 881 -17.56 12.78 43.83
N GLY A 882 -18.34 12.71 44.91
CA GLY A 882 -17.93 12.97 46.29
C GLY A 882 -18.35 14.36 46.79
N ALA A 883 -18.46 14.49 48.12
CA ALA A 883 -18.78 15.75 48.81
C ALA A 883 -20.08 16.45 48.33
N SER A 884 -21.10 15.67 47.94
CA SER A 884 -22.38 16.14 47.38
C SER A 884 -22.22 16.91 46.05
N LEU A 885 -21.13 16.66 45.31
CA LEU A 885 -20.92 17.11 43.94
C LEU A 885 -21.39 16.04 42.97
N HIS A 886 -22.10 16.45 41.93
CA HIS A 886 -22.46 15.61 40.80
C HIS A 886 -21.84 16.13 39.51
N SER A 887 -21.40 15.25 38.62
CA SER A 887 -21.04 15.63 37.25
C SER A 887 -21.23 14.46 36.28
N ALA A 888 -21.43 14.78 35.01
CA ALA A 888 -21.31 13.80 33.92
C ALA A 888 -19.85 13.65 33.44
N GLY A 889 -18.93 14.49 33.92
CA GLY A 889 -17.52 14.50 33.52
C GLY A 889 -17.32 14.98 32.08
N PHE A 890 -16.21 14.55 31.49
CA PHE A 890 -15.84 14.78 30.10
C PHE A 890 -15.99 13.49 29.28
N GLU A 891 -16.43 13.63 28.03
CA GLU A 891 -16.47 12.55 27.04
C GLU A 891 -15.66 12.97 25.82
N GLN A 892 -14.83 12.09 25.29
CA GLN A 892 -13.94 12.43 24.16
C GLN A 892 -14.73 12.45 22.86
N GLN A 893 -14.74 13.59 22.16
CA GLN A 893 -15.50 13.71 20.89
C GLN A 893 -14.92 12.82 19.79
N HIS A 894 -13.59 12.74 19.70
CA HIS A 894 -12.88 11.97 18.68
C HIS A 894 -11.53 11.49 19.20
N GLY A 895 -11.11 10.29 18.81
CA GLY A 895 -9.79 9.75 19.18
C GLY A 895 -8.67 10.55 18.52
N ILE A 896 -7.71 11.07 19.28
CA ILE A 896 -6.56 11.80 18.72
C ILE A 896 -5.27 11.14 19.18
N VAL A 897 -4.44 10.79 18.20
CA VAL A 897 -3.12 10.18 18.39
C VAL A 897 -2.07 11.20 17.95
N LEU A 898 -1.05 11.44 18.78
CA LEU A 898 0.13 12.21 18.40
C LEU A 898 1.29 11.24 18.11
N VAL A 899 1.99 11.41 16.98
CA VAL A 899 3.25 10.68 16.68
C VAL A 899 4.35 11.72 16.43
N LEU A 900 5.43 11.61 17.17
CA LEU A 900 6.51 12.60 17.22
C LEU A 900 7.74 12.13 16.45
N ARG A 901 8.62 13.07 16.11
CA ARG A 901 9.82 12.86 15.27
C ARG A 901 10.82 11.86 15.88
N ASP A 902 10.83 11.72 17.21
CA ASP A 902 11.63 10.75 17.97
C ASP A 902 11.01 9.34 17.99
N GLY A 903 9.84 9.14 17.37
CA GLY A 903 9.07 7.90 17.42
C GLY A 903 8.19 7.76 18.68
N SER A 904 8.24 8.71 19.63
CA SER A 904 7.32 8.71 20.76
C SER A 904 5.88 8.96 20.29
N SER A 905 4.91 8.37 20.99
CA SER A 905 3.50 8.58 20.66
C SER A 905 2.62 8.66 21.90
N TYR A 906 1.55 9.44 21.78
CA TYR A 906 0.61 9.73 22.87
C TYR A 906 -0.83 9.59 22.35
N GLN A 907 -1.66 8.87 23.11
CA GLN A 907 -3.12 9.00 23.00
C GLN A 907 -3.53 10.27 23.76
N VAL A 908 -4.30 11.15 23.13
CA VAL A 908 -4.88 12.32 23.81
C VAL A 908 -6.16 11.88 24.52
N GLY A 909 -6.22 12.09 25.84
CA GLY A 909 -7.38 11.82 26.69
C GLY A 909 -7.91 13.08 27.40
N ALA A 910 -8.70 12.87 28.47
CA ALA A 910 -9.24 13.94 29.31
C ALA A 910 -8.24 14.37 30.41
N PRO A 911 -8.28 15.64 30.87
CA PRO A 911 -7.42 16.15 31.93
C PRO A 911 -7.86 15.63 33.32
N THR A 912 -6.90 15.49 34.23
CA THR A 912 -7.13 15.05 35.61
C THR A 912 -7.62 16.21 36.50
N ALA A 913 -8.80 16.74 36.21
CA ALA A 913 -9.42 17.85 36.94
C ALA A 913 -9.91 17.45 38.36
N SER A 914 -9.92 18.40 39.30
CA SER A 914 -10.49 18.20 40.64
C SER A 914 -11.85 18.86 40.78
N TYR A 915 -12.92 18.07 40.78
CA TYR A 915 -14.30 18.51 41.01
C TYR A 915 -14.42 19.41 42.26
N SER A 916 -13.67 19.10 43.33
CA SER A 916 -13.70 19.85 44.59
C SER A 916 -13.07 21.25 44.51
N ASP A 917 -12.15 21.50 43.58
CA ASP A 917 -11.55 22.82 43.37
C ASP A 917 -12.30 23.60 42.29
N ASP A 918 -12.75 22.93 41.24
CA ASP A 918 -13.62 23.50 40.20
C ASP A 918 -14.95 24.02 40.78
N TYR A 919 -15.51 23.35 41.80
CA TYR A 919 -16.67 23.84 42.56
C TYR A 919 -16.37 25.12 43.37
N ARG A 920 -15.15 25.26 43.90
CA ARG A 920 -14.73 26.45 44.69
C ARG A 920 -14.42 27.64 43.80
N HIS A 921 -13.95 27.38 42.57
CA HIS A 921 -13.41 28.38 41.66
C HIS A 921 -14.09 28.31 40.27
N PRO A 922 -15.43 28.42 40.17
CA PRO A 922 -16.15 28.32 38.90
C PRO A 922 -15.82 29.47 37.95
N GLY A 923 -15.88 29.21 36.64
CA GLY A 923 -15.47 30.15 35.60
C GLY A 923 -14.53 29.49 34.58
N LEU A 924 -13.57 30.26 34.06
CA LEU A 924 -12.50 29.72 33.21
C LEU A 924 -11.40 29.09 34.08
N ARG A 925 -10.94 27.92 33.68
CA ARG A 925 -9.95 27.09 34.36
C ARG A 925 -8.80 26.80 33.42
N THR A 926 -7.58 26.78 33.95
CA THR A 926 -6.35 26.40 33.24
C THR A 926 -5.51 25.56 34.19
N LEU A 927 -5.06 24.39 33.74
CA LEU A 927 -4.17 23.50 34.49
C LEU A 927 -3.13 22.84 33.57
N ASP A 928 -2.12 22.19 34.17
CA ASP A 928 -1.12 21.42 33.42
C ASP A 928 -1.78 20.26 32.69
N GLY A 929 -1.79 20.34 31.36
CA GLY A 929 -2.43 19.37 30.48
C GLY A 929 -1.57 18.15 30.17
N ARG A 930 -0.34 18.02 30.70
CA ARG A 930 0.55 16.87 30.40
C ARG A 930 -0.08 15.53 30.74
N GLY A 931 -0.92 15.46 31.77
CA GLY A 931 -1.69 14.25 32.12
C GLY A 931 -2.69 13.78 31.04
N SER A 932 -3.10 14.68 30.13
CA SER A 932 -3.93 14.34 28.97
C SER A 932 -3.16 13.62 27.85
N LEU A 933 -1.81 13.59 27.90
CA LEU A 933 -0.97 12.92 26.91
C LEU A 933 -0.53 11.54 27.44
N GLN A 934 -1.34 10.53 27.17
CA GLN A 934 -1.10 9.16 27.62
C GLN A 934 -0.09 8.47 26.69
N ARG A 935 1.16 8.31 27.12
CA ARG A 935 2.23 7.72 26.29
C ARG A 935 1.89 6.27 25.93
N ARG A 936 1.88 5.97 24.63
CA ARG A 936 1.73 4.61 24.08
C ARG A 936 3.06 3.83 24.24
N ALA A 937 2.99 2.51 24.27
CA ALA A 937 4.18 1.67 24.40
C ALA A 937 4.88 1.47 23.04
N GLY A 938 6.18 1.22 23.07
CA GLY A 938 7.02 1.14 21.87
C GLY A 938 7.27 2.49 21.18
N ASN A 939 7.75 2.39 19.95
CA ASN A 939 8.05 3.47 19.02
C ASN A 939 7.16 3.34 17.78
N TYR A 940 6.71 4.47 17.24
CA TYR A 940 5.80 4.56 16.10
C TYR A 940 6.46 5.28 14.92
N LEU A 941 6.12 4.86 13.69
CA LEU A 941 6.72 5.46 12.50
C LEU A 941 6.24 6.91 12.28
N PHE A 942 7.15 7.87 12.44
CA PHE A 942 6.91 9.26 12.09
C PHE A 942 6.86 9.44 10.57
N ARG A 943 5.68 9.76 10.01
CA ARG A 943 5.47 9.93 8.55
C ARG A 943 5.48 11.40 8.16
N SER A 944 6.19 11.74 7.07
CA SER A 944 6.18 13.05 6.42
C SER A 944 5.25 13.06 5.18
N PRO A 945 4.83 14.25 4.69
CA PRO A 945 4.17 14.40 3.39
C PRO A 945 5.04 13.85 2.24
N GLU A 946 4.40 13.51 1.11
CA GLU A 946 5.10 13.16 -0.11
C GLU A 946 5.82 14.40 -0.67
N ASN A 947 7.06 14.28 -1.14
CA ASN A 947 7.75 15.36 -1.82
C ASN A 947 7.70 15.10 -3.33
N ARG A 948 7.21 16.07 -4.12
CA ARG A 948 7.15 15.99 -5.59
C ARG A 948 7.95 17.13 -6.21
N SER A 949 9.07 16.80 -6.84
CA SER A 949 9.89 17.76 -7.57
C SER A 949 9.42 17.95 -9.01
N ALA A 950 9.51 19.18 -9.53
CA ALA A 950 9.20 19.53 -10.91
C ALA A 950 10.18 20.61 -11.41
N GLN A 951 10.91 20.32 -12.48
CA GLN A 951 11.81 21.27 -13.13
C GLN A 951 11.05 22.12 -14.15
N LEU A 952 11.36 23.42 -14.18
CA LEU A 952 10.79 24.42 -15.08
C LEU A 952 11.77 24.72 -16.22
N LYS A 953 11.27 25.19 -17.37
CA LYS A 953 12.07 25.49 -18.56
C LYS A 953 12.83 26.83 -18.45
N ASP A 954 13.77 27.07 -19.36
CA ASP A 954 14.60 28.29 -19.42
C ASP A 954 13.85 29.53 -19.94
N HIS A 955 12.64 29.38 -20.46
CA HIS A 955 11.71 30.47 -20.77
C HIS A 955 10.63 30.65 -19.69
N ALA A 956 9.88 31.76 -19.76
CA ALA A 956 8.90 32.09 -18.75
C ALA A 956 7.67 31.16 -18.77
N GLN A 957 7.28 30.63 -17.61
CA GLN A 957 6.19 29.66 -17.47
C GLN A 957 5.21 30.03 -16.36
N ARG A 958 3.99 29.50 -16.45
CA ARG A 958 2.92 29.61 -15.46
C ARG A 958 2.64 28.24 -14.84
N VAL A 959 2.50 28.19 -13.52
CA VAL A 959 2.14 26.99 -12.73
C VAL A 959 0.82 27.23 -11.98
N ASP A 960 -0.20 26.44 -12.30
CA ASP A 960 -1.50 26.41 -11.61
C ASP A 960 -1.58 25.21 -10.67
N PHE A 961 -1.97 25.44 -9.41
CA PHE A 961 -2.15 24.40 -8.41
C PHE A 961 -3.62 24.01 -8.31
N LYS A 962 -3.92 22.70 -8.38
CA LYS A 962 -5.28 22.16 -8.33
C LYS A 962 -5.78 22.16 -6.88
N ALA A 963 -7.08 22.39 -6.71
CA ALA A 963 -7.74 22.20 -5.42
C ALA A 963 -8.20 20.73 -5.28
N GLY A 964 -7.33 19.84 -4.79
CA GLY A 964 -7.68 18.43 -4.59
C GLY A 964 -6.61 17.57 -3.90
N SER A 965 -6.78 17.35 -2.60
CA SER A 965 -6.17 16.25 -1.82
C SER A 965 -4.65 16.04 -1.96
N ASP A 966 -3.87 17.09 -1.80
CA ASP A 966 -2.40 17.01 -1.83
C ASP A 966 -1.80 16.85 -0.43
N SER A 967 -1.44 15.62 -0.08
CA SER A 967 -0.53 15.31 1.03
C SER A 967 0.93 15.52 0.60
N THR A 968 1.20 16.68 -0.01
CA THR A 968 2.31 16.90 -0.92
C THR A 968 3.03 18.21 -0.64
N ILE A 969 4.36 18.16 -0.63
CA ILE A 969 5.25 19.33 -0.70
C ILE A 969 5.77 19.42 -2.14
N TYR A 970 5.48 20.54 -2.80
CA TYR A 970 5.87 20.78 -4.19
C TYR A 970 7.23 21.44 -4.28
N HIS A 971 8.23 20.77 -4.86
CA HIS A 971 9.56 21.35 -5.04
C HIS A 971 9.75 21.80 -6.49
N LEU A 972 9.73 23.10 -6.73
CA LEU A 972 9.93 23.68 -8.05
C LEU A 972 11.40 24.06 -8.26
N GLU A 973 11.98 23.58 -9.36
CA GLU A 973 13.36 23.88 -9.77
C GLU A 973 13.37 24.81 -10.98
N GLY A 974 13.84 26.03 -10.78
CA GLY A 974 13.99 27.04 -11.83
C GLY A 974 15.26 26.87 -12.68
N MET A 975 15.19 27.36 -13.91
CA MET A 975 16.29 27.45 -14.88
C MET A 975 16.57 28.90 -15.28
N SER A 976 16.82 29.76 -14.29
CA SER A 976 17.26 31.16 -14.48
C SER A 976 16.27 32.04 -15.26
N SER A 977 14.97 31.80 -15.08
CA SER A 977 13.87 32.43 -15.85
C SER A 977 12.79 33.03 -14.95
N THR A 978 11.66 33.45 -15.52
CA THR A 978 10.55 34.09 -14.81
C THR A 978 9.33 33.18 -14.72
N TYR A 979 8.81 32.95 -13.51
CA TYR A 979 7.72 32.00 -13.26
C TYR A 979 6.54 32.64 -12.53
N GLU A 980 5.33 32.46 -13.05
CA GLU A 980 4.08 32.84 -12.36
C GLU A 980 3.47 31.62 -11.64
N LEU A 981 3.37 31.67 -10.32
CA LEU A 981 2.78 30.62 -9.49
C LEU A 981 1.39 31.05 -9.00
N TYR A 982 0.39 30.20 -9.20
CA TYR A 982 -0.99 30.40 -8.75
C TYR A 982 -1.37 29.34 -7.69
N PRO A 983 -0.85 29.46 -6.45
CA PRO A 983 -1.04 28.48 -5.38
C PRO A 983 -2.49 28.40 -4.89
N CYS A 984 -2.93 27.19 -4.56
CA CYS A 984 -4.17 26.95 -3.82
C CYS A 984 -3.95 27.15 -2.30
N ALA A 985 -5.03 27.36 -1.56
CA ALA A 985 -4.95 27.52 -0.09
C ALA A 985 -4.37 26.26 0.58
N ALA A 986 -3.59 26.44 1.64
CA ALA A 986 -2.82 25.41 2.35
C ALA A 986 -1.70 24.71 1.54
N ALA A 987 -1.35 25.18 0.32
CA ALA A 987 -0.22 24.63 -0.43
C ALA A 987 1.12 24.85 0.28
N THR A 988 1.99 23.83 0.26
CA THR A 988 3.39 23.91 0.70
C THR A 988 4.31 23.75 -0.50
N ILE A 989 5.12 24.76 -0.80
CA ILE A 989 5.95 24.83 -2.00
C ILE A 989 7.40 25.16 -1.61
N ARG A 990 8.36 24.35 -2.06
CA ARG A 990 9.79 24.65 -2.00
C ARG A 990 10.24 25.25 -3.34
N LEU A 991 10.93 26.39 -3.31
CA LEU A 991 11.49 27.03 -4.49
C LEU A 991 13.02 26.92 -4.48
N SER A 992 13.63 26.80 -5.66
CA SER A 992 15.09 26.82 -5.83
C SER A 992 15.47 26.99 -7.29
N THR A 993 16.59 27.64 -7.60
CA THR A 993 17.28 27.56 -8.89
C THR A 993 18.60 26.77 -8.75
N PRO A 994 18.65 25.46 -9.04
CA PRO A 994 19.84 24.63 -8.78
C PRO A 994 21.13 25.14 -9.43
N ALA A 995 21.04 25.76 -10.62
CA ALA A 995 22.19 26.35 -11.30
C ALA A 995 22.71 27.64 -10.62
N ALA A 996 21.86 28.36 -9.89
CA ALA A 996 22.26 29.51 -9.08
C ALA A 996 22.93 29.05 -7.77
N LEU A 997 22.38 28.03 -7.12
CA LEU A 997 22.99 27.38 -5.95
C LEU A 997 24.40 26.82 -6.30
N ALA A 998 24.54 26.23 -7.49
CA ALA A 998 25.82 25.77 -8.03
C ALA A 998 26.73 26.89 -8.57
N LYS A 999 26.28 28.16 -8.56
CA LYS A 999 26.96 29.35 -9.12
C LYS A 999 27.35 29.22 -10.61
N THR A 1000 26.62 28.40 -11.37
CA THR A 1000 26.82 28.19 -12.81
C THR A 1000 25.88 29.02 -13.69
N ALA A 1001 24.81 29.59 -13.12
CA ALA A 1001 23.89 30.50 -13.80
C ALA A 1001 23.30 31.55 -12.83
N ASN A 1002 22.50 32.48 -13.37
CA ASN A 1002 21.75 33.46 -12.58
C ASN A 1002 20.58 32.79 -11.84
N ALA A 1003 20.02 33.48 -10.84
CA ALA A 1003 18.81 33.05 -10.16
C ALA A 1003 17.54 33.25 -11.01
N SER A 1004 16.41 32.69 -10.57
CA SER A 1004 15.10 32.86 -11.21
C SER A 1004 14.27 33.94 -10.51
N THR A 1005 13.22 34.42 -11.18
CA THR A 1005 12.25 35.38 -10.64
C THR A 1005 10.89 34.72 -10.48
N TRP A 1006 10.31 34.78 -9.28
CA TRP A 1006 9.09 34.06 -8.91
C TRP A 1006 7.97 35.04 -8.55
N TYR A 1007 6.88 35.05 -9.31
CA TYR A 1007 5.67 35.84 -9.03
C TYR A 1007 4.60 34.95 -8.38
N ILE A 1008 4.22 35.24 -7.14
CA ILE A 1008 3.27 34.46 -6.34
C ILE A 1008 1.91 35.16 -6.32
N HIS A 1009 0.92 34.62 -7.03
CA HIS A 1009 -0.39 35.27 -7.23
C HIS A 1009 -1.43 34.80 -6.22
N THR A 1010 -1.87 35.67 -5.30
CA THR A 1010 -2.87 35.30 -4.28
C THR A 1010 -4.30 35.20 -4.82
N ARG A 1011 -4.52 35.53 -6.09
CA ARG A 1011 -5.83 35.53 -6.77
C ARG A 1011 -6.54 34.17 -6.78
N ALA A 1012 -5.79 33.06 -6.72
CA ALA A 1012 -6.34 31.70 -6.64
C ALA A 1012 -6.86 31.32 -5.24
N SER A 1013 -6.54 32.10 -4.20
CA SER A 1013 -7.07 31.88 -2.85
C SER A 1013 -8.54 32.31 -2.73
N THR A 1014 -9.30 31.53 -1.96
CA THR A 1014 -10.65 31.86 -1.52
C THR A 1014 -10.64 32.97 -0.47
N GLN A 1015 -9.61 33.03 0.38
CA GLN A 1015 -9.36 34.12 1.32
C GLN A 1015 -8.80 35.34 0.57
N ILE A 1016 -9.23 36.55 0.98
CA ILE A 1016 -8.58 37.79 0.55
C ILE A 1016 -7.31 37.95 1.39
N VAL A 1017 -6.16 37.72 0.78
CA VAL A 1017 -4.85 37.95 1.40
C VAL A 1017 -4.52 39.44 1.34
N THR A 1018 -4.19 40.02 2.49
CA THR A 1018 -3.68 41.39 2.65
C THR A 1018 -2.20 41.37 3.02
N ARG A 1019 -1.55 42.55 3.11
CA ARG A 1019 -0.17 42.66 3.61
C ARG A 1019 0.02 42.07 5.02
N GLY A 1020 -1.00 42.18 5.89
CA GLY A 1020 -0.93 41.65 7.26
C GLY A 1020 -1.04 40.12 7.37
N ASP A 1021 -1.48 39.46 6.30
CA ASP A 1021 -1.51 37.99 6.19
C ASP A 1021 -0.17 37.41 5.68
N ILE A 1022 0.80 38.26 5.32
CA ILE A 1022 2.13 37.85 4.86
C ILE A 1022 3.11 37.89 6.04
N LYS A 1023 3.89 36.82 6.21
CA LYS A 1023 4.94 36.72 7.23
C LYS A 1023 6.22 36.16 6.62
N ILE A 1024 7.36 36.77 6.94
CA ILE A 1024 8.69 36.32 6.52
C ILE A 1024 9.44 35.81 7.76
N ALA A 1025 10.26 34.78 7.58
CA ALA A 1025 11.28 34.34 8.51
C ALA A 1025 12.45 33.74 7.71
N PRO A 1026 13.63 33.51 8.32
CA PRO A 1026 14.75 32.90 7.62
C PRO A 1026 14.37 31.62 6.87
N GLN A 1027 14.64 31.61 5.55
CA GLN A 1027 14.33 30.53 4.60
C GLN A 1027 12.83 30.22 4.41
N GLN A 1028 11.89 31.02 4.94
CA GLN A 1028 10.45 30.70 4.96
C GLN A 1028 9.53 31.91 4.81
N LEU A 1029 8.43 31.72 4.07
CA LEU A 1029 7.48 32.79 3.76
C LEU A 1029 6.05 32.24 3.78
N TRP A 1030 5.17 32.84 4.60
CA TRP A 1030 3.75 32.53 4.65
C TRP A 1030 2.93 33.61 3.95
N ILE A 1031 1.91 33.18 3.22
CA ILE A 1031 0.98 34.02 2.48
C ILE A 1031 -0.43 33.53 2.83
N GLY A 1032 -0.97 34.03 3.95
CA GLY A 1032 -2.08 33.39 4.65
C GLY A 1032 -1.65 32.00 5.15
N ASN A 1033 -2.28 30.94 4.63
CA ASN A 1033 -1.92 29.54 4.92
C ASN A 1033 -1.11 28.85 3.80
N ILE A 1034 -0.70 29.57 2.76
CA ILE A 1034 0.30 29.08 1.79
C ILE A 1034 1.68 29.22 2.43
N ARG A 1035 2.51 28.17 2.39
CA ARG A 1035 3.88 28.18 2.92
C ARG A 1035 4.88 27.96 1.80
N LEU A 1036 5.81 28.91 1.67
CA LEU A 1036 6.96 28.84 0.78
C LEU A 1036 8.22 28.49 1.61
N LEU A 1037 8.98 27.52 1.12
CA LEU A 1037 10.27 27.09 1.66
C LEU A 1037 11.36 27.49 0.66
N LEU A 1038 12.39 28.18 1.13
CA LEU A 1038 13.47 28.74 0.30
C LEU A 1038 14.81 28.05 0.62
N PRO A 1039 15.84 28.19 -0.23
CA PRO A 1039 17.19 27.72 0.09
C PRO A 1039 17.81 28.51 1.24
N ALA A 1040 18.89 27.98 1.81
CA ALA A 1040 19.74 28.72 2.73
C ALA A 1040 20.55 29.80 1.99
N ASP A 1041 20.69 30.96 2.63
CA ASP A 1041 21.34 32.17 2.08
C ASP A 1041 22.71 32.40 2.73
N ASP A 1042 23.39 31.31 3.11
CA ASP A 1042 24.64 31.30 3.90
C ASP A 1042 25.87 31.84 3.13
N ASP A 1043 25.77 31.97 1.80
CA ASP A 1043 26.87 32.40 0.92
C ASP A 1043 26.52 33.70 0.17
N PRO A 1044 27.12 34.85 0.53
CA PRO A 1044 26.79 36.15 -0.05
C PRO A 1044 27.30 36.34 -1.50
N THR A 1045 27.92 35.32 -2.11
CA THR A 1045 28.31 35.29 -3.52
C THR A 1045 27.41 34.41 -4.39
N GLN A 1046 26.41 33.76 -3.79
CA GLN A 1046 25.39 32.97 -4.49
C GLN A 1046 24.30 33.90 -5.06
N PRO A 1047 23.91 33.78 -6.35
CA PRO A 1047 22.76 34.51 -6.88
C PRO A 1047 21.47 34.05 -6.17
N LEU A 1048 20.71 34.99 -5.60
CA LEU A 1048 19.48 34.70 -4.85
C LEU A 1048 18.24 34.78 -5.74
N ASP A 1049 17.34 33.80 -5.60
CA ASP A 1049 16.02 33.81 -6.25
C ASP A 1049 15.21 35.03 -5.79
N LEU A 1050 14.77 35.84 -6.77
CA LEU A 1050 13.94 37.04 -6.57
C LEU A 1050 12.47 36.62 -6.43
N ILE A 1051 11.77 37.15 -5.42
CA ILE A 1051 10.40 36.74 -5.10
C ILE A 1051 9.50 37.97 -5.01
N TYR A 1052 8.40 37.93 -5.76
CA TYR A 1052 7.38 38.96 -5.82
C TYR A 1052 6.03 38.39 -5.42
N ILE A 1053 5.34 39.01 -4.47
CA ILE A 1053 3.98 38.62 -4.08
C ILE A 1053 3.00 39.58 -4.76
N VAL A 1054 2.07 39.03 -5.54
CA VAL A 1054 1.04 39.78 -6.27
C VAL A 1054 -0.30 39.56 -5.59
N LEU A 1055 -0.78 40.58 -4.89
CA LEU A 1055 -2.05 40.54 -4.18
C LEU A 1055 -3.25 40.62 -5.14
N LYS A 1056 -4.40 40.15 -4.65
CA LYS A 1056 -5.69 40.19 -5.35
C LYS A 1056 -6.22 41.62 -5.61
N SER A 1057 -5.69 42.60 -4.88
CA SER A 1057 -5.84 44.05 -5.12
C SER A 1057 -5.10 44.55 -6.37
N GLY A 1058 -4.06 43.83 -6.83
CA GLY A 1058 -3.15 44.26 -7.89
C GLY A 1058 -1.83 44.85 -7.37
N GLU A 1059 -1.71 45.05 -6.05
CA GLU A 1059 -0.48 45.49 -5.38
C GLU A 1059 0.61 44.39 -5.47
N ARG A 1060 1.86 44.80 -5.67
CA ARG A 1060 3.03 43.92 -5.74
C ARG A 1060 4.05 44.32 -4.70
N TYR A 1061 4.45 43.34 -3.91
CA TYR A 1061 5.55 43.44 -2.94
C TYR A 1061 6.74 42.60 -3.40
N GLU A 1062 7.94 43.11 -3.18
CA GLU A 1062 9.22 42.41 -3.28
C GLU A 1062 9.57 41.83 -1.91
N VAL A 1063 10.13 40.61 -1.89
CA VAL A 1063 10.58 39.95 -0.65
C VAL A 1063 12.08 40.10 -0.53
N ASP A 1064 12.52 40.99 0.35
CA ASP A 1064 13.93 41.11 0.70
C ASP A 1064 14.31 39.97 1.66
N ARG A 1065 15.08 39.01 1.13
CA ARG A 1065 15.54 37.81 1.83
C ARG A 1065 16.79 38.02 2.69
N ILE A 1066 17.42 39.18 2.60
CA ILE A 1066 18.64 39.52 3.37
C ILE A 1066 18.25 40.23 4.68
N PHE A 1067 17.17 41.02 4.63
CA PHE A 1067 16.66 41.78 5.78
C PHE A 1067 15.30 41.30 6.30
N ASP A 1068 14.80 40.14 5.82
CA ASP A 1068 13.49 39.54 6.12
C ASP A 1068 12.31 40.53 5.96
N GLN A 1069 12.38 41.41 4.95
CA GLN A 1069 11.46 42.54 4.76
C GLN A 1069 10.54 42.36 3.56
N LEU A 1070 9.32 42.88 3.67
CA LEU A 1070 8.34 42.94 2.60
C LEU A 1070 8.24 44.39 2.09
N LEU A 1071 8.68 44.63 0.87
CA LEU A 1071 8.87 45.97 0.32
C LEU A 1071 7.88 46.25 -0.81
N LEU A 1072 7.07 47.30 -0.69
CA LEU A 1072 6.14 47.71 -1.74
C LEU A 1072 6.90 48.14 -3.00
N HIS A 1073 6.63 47.46 -4.11
CA HIS A 1073 7.30 47.66 -5.39
C HIS A 1073 6.39 48.32 -6.44
N GLU A 1074 5.12 47.90 -6.53
CA GLU A 1074 4.14 48.47 -7.48
C GLU A 1074 2.72 48.46 -6.87
N LEU A 1075 1.99 49.58 -7.00
CA LEU A 1075 0.57 49.69 -6.65
C LEU A 1075 -0.32 49.59 -7.90
N ASP A 1076 -1.55 49.13 -7.72
CA ASP A 1076 -2.62 49.28 -8.71
C ASP A 1076 -3.63 50.34 -8.23
N ALA A 1077 -3.65 51.49 -8.92
CA ALA A 1077 -4.55 52.58 -8.60
C ALA A 1077 -6.04 52.18 -8.54
N ARG A 1078 -6.43 51.10 -9.24
CA ARG A 1078 -7.80 50.58 -9.26
C ARG A 1078 -8.23 49.94 -7.93
N ALA A 1079 -7.30 49.68 -7.00
CA ALA A 1079 -7.59 49.24 -5.64
C ALA A 1079 -8.00 50.40 -4.69
N HIS A 1080 -7.74 51.65 -5.08
CA HIS A 1080 -7.92 52.82 -4.22
C HIS A 1080 -9.10 53.69 -4.68
N ALA A 1081 -9.69 54.46 -3.76
CA ALA A 1081 -10.85 55.29 -4.05
C ALA A 1081 -10.54 56.55 -4.89
N ASP A 1082 -9.35 57.14 -4.66
CA ASP A 1082 -8.91 58.41 -5.22
C ASP A 1082 -7.36 58.52 -5.19
N ILE A 1083 -6.82 59.57 -5.78
CA ILE A 1083 -5.36 59.79 -5.88
C ILE A 1083 -4.72 60.04 -4.50
N ASP A 1084 -5.44 60.65 -3.55
CA ASP A 1084 -4.93 60.95 -2.22
C ASP A 1084 -4.96 59.71 -1.30
N ALA A 1085 -5.81 58.72 -1.59
CA ALA A 1085 -5.74 57.39 -1.01
C ALA A 1085 -4.50 56.60 -1.49
N ILE A 1086 -4.07 56.81 -2.75
CA ILE A 1086 -2.80 56.24 -3.25
C ILE A 1086 -1.61 56.91 -2.54
N LYS A 1087 -1.58 58.25 -2.47
CA LYS A 1087 -0.52 58.98 -1.73
C LYS A 1087 -0.40 58.51 -0.29
N ARG A 1088 -1.51 58.48 0.46
CA ARG A 1088 -1.53 58.03 1.86
C ARG A 1088 -1.09 56.58 2.04
N CYS A 1089 -1.36 55.71 1.06
CA CYS A 1089 -0.84 54.35 1.06
C CYS A 1089 0.69 54.32 0.92
N ILE A 1090 1.25 55.14 0.02
CA ILE A 1090 2.70 55.26 -0.17
C ILE A 1090 3.37 55.92 1.05
N GLU A 1091 2.78 56.98 1.59
CA GLU A 1091 3.25 57.69 2.79
C GLU A 1091 3.27 56.78 4.03
N GLN A 1092 2.27 55.90 4.18
CA GLN A 1092 2.25 54.89 5.25
C GLN A 1092 3.40 53.89 5.10
N HIS A 1093 3.55 53.26 3.92
CA HIS A 1093 4.68 52.35 3.68
C HIS A 1093 6.04 53.07 3.80
N GLN A 1094 6.12 54.37 3.48
CA GLN A 1094 7.34 55.16 3.71
C GLN A 1094 7.64 55.35 5.20
N ALA A 1095 6.62 55.58 6.03
CA ALA A 1095 6.75 55.70 7.48
C ALA A 1095 7.12 54.37 8.16
N ASP A 1096 6.62 53.26 7.63
CA ASP A 1096 6.90 51.90 8.11
C ASP A 1096 8.25 51.33 7.57
N ASN A 1097 8.94 52.06 6.67
CA ASN A 1097 10.15 51.64 5.95
C ASN A 1097 9.93 50.42 5.02
N GLU A 1098 8.76 50.32 4.41
CA GLU A 1098 8.30 49.21 3.56
C GLU A 1098 8.21 49.60 2.08
N LEU A 1099 9.13 50.42 1.59
CA LEU A 1099 9.22 50.79 0.16
C LEU A 1099 10.47 50.17 -0.49
N ALA A 1100 10.28 49.47 -1.62
CA ALA A 1100 11.39 48.94 -2.41
C ALA A 1100 12.21 50.05 -3.11
N SER A 1101 11.60 51.23 -3.28
CA SER A 1101 12.25 52.42 -3.83
C SER A 1101 11.53 53.68 -3.36
N HIS A 1102 12.27 54.78 -3.25
CA HIS A 1102 11.70 56.13 -3.11
C HIS A 1102 10.88 56.58 -4.34
N ARG A 1103 10.94 55.83 -5.44
CA ARG A 1103 10.10 56.00 -6.63
C ARG A 1103 9.14 54.84 -6.73
N VAL A 1104 7.92 55.03 -6.22
CA VAL A 1104 6.89 53.98 -6.21
C VAL A 1104 6.16 53.95 -7.54
N ARG A 1105 6.07 52.76 -8.13
CA ARG A 1105 5.42 52.52 -9.42
C ARG A 1105 3.92 52.32 -9.21
N VAL A 1106 3.08 52.96 -10.03
CA VAL A 1106 1.61 52.91 -9.90
C VAL A 1106 0.96 52.64 -11.26
N ARG A 1107 0.35 51.47 -11.42
CA ARG A 1107 -0.43 51.08 -12.61
C ARG A 1107 -1.87 51.57 -12.50
N GLY A 1108 -2.58 51.58 -13.63
CA GLY A 1108 -4.01 51.92 -13.67
C GLY A 1108 -4.33 53.42 -13.65
N LEU A 1109 -3.35 54.31 -13.58
CA LEU A 1109 -3.53 55.76 -13.75
C LEU A 1109 -3.44 56.17 -15.23
N ARG A 1110 -4.08 57.30 -15.58
CA ARG A 1110 -3.91 58.02 -16.85
C ARG A 1110 -3.82 59.52 -16.63
N VAL A 1111 -3.23 60.21 -17.61
CA VAL A 1111 -3.08 61.67 -17.66
C VAL A 1111 -4.05 62.26 -18.70
N VAL A 1112 -4.74 63.33 -18.35
CA VAL A 1112 -5.51 64.16 -19.28
C VAL A 1112 -4.58 65.20 -19.92
N THR A 1113 -4.21 65.03 -21.20
CA THR A 1113 -3.37 66.03 -21.87
C THR A 1113 -4.21 67.22 -22.36
N PRO A 1114 -3.80 68.48 -22.11
CA PRO A 1114 -4.44 69.67 -22.69
C PRO A 1114 -4.23 69.71 -24.21
N SER A 1115 -5.26 69.37 -24.98
CA SER A 1115 -5.26 69.52 -26.43
C SER A 1115 -5.76 70.90 -26.85
N ALA A 1116 -5.03 71.56 -27.76
CA ALA A 1116 -5.46 72.81 -28.41
C ALA A 1116 -6.53 72.59 -29.49
N SER A 1117 -7.01 71.35 -29.69
CA SER A 1117 -8.14 71.00 -30.54
C SER A 1117 -9.14 70.12 -29.78
N SER A 1118 -10.41 70.13 -30.22
CA SER A 1118 -11.59 69.72 -29.43
C SER A 1118 -11.77 68.21 -29.15
N ALA A 1119 -10.69 67.43 -29.14
CA ALA A 1119 -10.65 66.08 -28.60
C ALA A 1119 -9.59 65.98 -27.49
N ARG A 1120 -10.00 65.61 -26.27
CA ARG A 1120 -9.07 65.29 -25.18
C ARG A 1120 -8.38 63.96 -25.51
N LEU A 1121 -7.14 64.02 -25.96
CA LEU A 1121 -6.27 62.85 -26.01
C LEU A 1121 -5.99 62.39 -24.58
N GLN A 1122 -5.96 61.07 -24.38
CA GLN A 1122 -5.52 60.45 -23.13
C GLN A 1122 -4.17 59.81 -23.40
N ALA A 1123 -3.14 60.19 -22.64
CA ALA A 1123 -1.86 59.50 -22.70
C ALA A 1123 -1.98 58.17 -21.93
N ALA A 1124 -1.74 57.06 -22.62
CA ALA A 1124 -1.75 55.72 -22.04
C ALA A 1124 -0.31 55.31 -21.70
N PHE A 1125 0.07 55.47 -20.44
CA PHE A 1125 1.33 54.97 -19.89
C PHE A 1125 1.15 53.57 -19.29
N GLY A 1126 2.22 52.75 -19.28
CA GLY A 1126 2.18 51.41 -18.67
C GLY A 1126 2.07 51.48 -17.14
N ALA A 1127 2.75 52.45 -16.55
CA ALA A 1127 2.59 52.91 -15.17
C ALA A 1127 2.87 54.44 -15.11
N LEU A 1128 2.61 55.04 -13.97
CA LEU A 1128 3.13 56.35 -13.56
C LEU A 1128 3.96 56.14 -12.28
N VAL A 1129 4.91 57.04 -12.01
CA VAL A 1129 5.80 56.95 -10.85
C VAL A 1129 5.52 58.09 -9.89
N TYR A 1130 5.43 57.80 -8.59
CA TYR A 1130 5.41 58.81 -7.53
C TYR A 1130 6.77 58.81 -6.80
N ASP A 1131 7.48 59.93 -6.90
CA ASP A 1131 8.77 60.15 -6.24
C ASP A 1131 8.52 60.74 -4.84
N THR A 1132 8.80 59.98 -3.79
CA THR A 1132 8.50 60.33 -2.40
C THR A 1132 9.47 61.33 -1.78
N LEU A 1133 10.65 61.54 -2.40
CA LEU A 1133 11.59 62.58 -1.99
C LEU A 1133 11.18 63.96 -2.52
N THR A 1134 10.62 64.00 -3.73
CA THR A 1134 10.14 65.26 -4.35
C THR A 1134 8.62 65.46 -4.26
N GLN A 1135 7.88 64.47 -3.76
CA GLN A 1135 6.40 64.41 -3.72
C GLN A 1135 5.72 64.66 -5.09
N GLN A 1136 6.35 64.21 -6.17
CA GLN A 1136 5.96 64.52 -7.56
C GLN A 1136 5.64 63.26 -8.36
N TRP A 1137 4.65 63.39 -9.24
CA TRP A 1137 4.32 62.37 -10.24
C TRP A 1137 5.14 62.56 -11.51
N ARG A 1138 5.61 61.45 -12.09
CA ARG A 1138 6.42 61.40 -13.31
C ARG A 1138 5.97 60.27 -14.23
N THR A 1139 6.26 60.39 -15.52
CA THR A 1139 6.02 59.32 -16.50
C THR A 1139 7.11 58.25 -16.43
N ASP A 1140 6.71 56.99 -16.54
CA ASP A 1140 7.58 55.80 -16.44
C ASP A 1140 8.73 55.75 -17.49
N ASN A 1141 8.55 56.44 -18.63
CA ASN A 1141 9.48 56.41 -19.76
C ASN A 1141 10.36 57.68 -19.89
N ASP A 1142 10.17 58.70 -19.05
CA ASP A 1142 10.91 59.97 -19.11
C ASP A 1142 10.98 60.63 -17.73
N GLU A 1143 12.19 60.63 -17.14
CA GLU A 1143 12.46 61.19 -15.82
C GLU A 1143 12.21 62.71 -15.71
N SER A 1144 12.16 63.41 -16.84
CA SER A 1144 12.01 64.88 -16.91
C SER A 1144 10.55 65.34 -16.99
N THR A 1145 9.63 64.45 -17.41
CA THR A 1145 8.21 64.79 -17.58
C THR A 1145 7.47 64.69 -16.25
N LEU A 1146 7.32 65.84 -15.57
CA LEU A 1146 6.43 66.03 -14.43
C LEU A 1146 4.96 65.96 -14.86
N VAL A 1147 4.12 65.39 -14.01
CA VAL A 1147 2.66 65.29 -14.20
C VAL A 1147 1.95 66.02 -13.06
N ASP A 1148 1.01 66.90 -13.40
CA ASP A 1148 0.18 67.60 -12.40
C ASP A 1148 -0.80 66.59 -11.76
N PRO A 1149 -0.90 66.50 -10.42
CA PRO A 1149 -1.90 65.67 -9.75
C PRO A 1149 -3.35 65.93 -10.19
N ALA A 1150 -3.68 67.12 -10.68
CA ALA A 1150 -5.02 67.47 -11.16
C ALA A 1150 -5.37 66.86 -12.53
N ASP A 1151 -4.37 66.49 -13.34
CA ASP A 1151 -4.57 65.81 -14.63
C ASP A 1151 -4.63 64.27 -14.49
N LEU A 1152 -4.42 63.73 -13.28
CA LEU A 1152 -4.47 62.30 -12.99
C LEU A 1152 -5.89 61.79 -12.74
N PHE A 1153 -6.20 60.63 -13.32
CA PHE A 1153 -7.40 59.86 -12.97
C PHE A 1153 -7.16 58.35 -12.98
N ILE A 1154 -7.92 57.65 -12.14
CA ILE A 1154 -7.93 56.18 -12.06
C ILE A 1154 -8.72 55.64 -13.26
N HIS A 1155 -8.09 54.83 -14.09
CA HIS A 1155 -8.71 54.23 -15.27
C HIS A 1155 -9.25 52.83 -14.94
N THR A 1156 -10.56 52.74 -14.74
CA THR A 1156 -11.31 51.48 -14.76
C THR A 1156 -11.62 51.08 -16.22
N PRO A 1157 -11.12 49.92 -16.71
CA PRO A 1157 -11.62 49.34 -17.95
C PRO A 1157 -13.11 48.99 -17.83
N ARG A 1158 -13.84 49.09 -18.95
CA ARG A 1158 -15.19 48.52 -19.10
C ARG A 1158 -15.10 47.13 -19.73
#